data_AF-A0A7Y8GI04-F1
#
_entry.id   AF-A0A7Y8GI04-F1
#
_cell.length_a   1.000
_cell.length_b   1.000
_cell.length_c   1.000
_cell.angle_alpha   90.00
_cell.angle_beta   90.00
_cell.angle_gamma   90.00
#
_symmetry.space_group_name_H-M   'P 1'
#
loop_
_entity.id
_entity.type
_entity.pdbx_description
1 polymer ?
#
loop_
_entity_poly.entity_id
_entity_poly.type
_entity_poly.pdbx_seq_one_letter_code
_entity_poly.pdbx_strand_id
1 'polypeptide(L)'
;MRQATDRRVNLAANTTIYPLFDAYRHAFNTPELQSWFLSKGMALSTVVVKPDSVTGSVTRDGVTSVQTFTTSDASGWWEASARLRAAARSLDPDGAGLPYADLTGSTFSRNAVMRWYGVQPPASDSNVTQAQQALAAADWSAPEKKAELDTRVHTARQAIDALDERAHLAGVLTQHITDKPDEQAVELAELAVPVSNSSGLTRNEAGKVGISDALQAYGLSLPKTVGELRNTVRWLTTVLPPPAPLGNYSGLLGRTWAPGDLSIADKAALAAVGDTPTDDNSGDAMLVLLNTGGILDRNTPEDLRAQAEHFISQMLSDPLVLLLGDSLAFDQRFRGASGTRQLSDAERKQWIIAAIKLKIDPQTPGRPGTIAGYDLYQPGNSGRSMAEVRADLEAHLKQNKLLDPRAAPLVAHLLLASAAPEFLVRGIPDTLRMGSPEWADLRLGVMFAERQGGAGVSRAMSYAQVMALSRLDPRTPEEAAILDNYGMAALLDWGLMQGVYTRPADGRYTPQMYQQAKEAFDAQRTQLLQALNHFNVALPTREKRAIENLRHVFPDLSVEQIKALRVYIADPNERRNQKLSEPVTRPLVETYMTGDLVEGRWMLLTPGQALPKSPTRKTPFDFNQGLSKADQDAIDANVRALNAKIAQLPNVQAQLPAEVDTYLANLKQGLSTVTKRMIANLPLADRQALELGKVELFALREQVDGVPTLDQTPDQVEERRGRKGTLIRCEHLGVIRYFEVFPDKLLIIKRDDLPDTLTLGGELQNDTKVYGRWAPTKTKLQNGLEEPFDFVAYSSDAVPRPGVKSPHVIIEKIGDTLPAAPSTEQSDMQTVVPNSFSSARTQSIVERLMQGNFVHHRDTTLQLAQGKLPLEQQRELSAHRDQVLLGMIPFVGAIMDLAQGNVVEGTRGLIIDTVGAIIGGAGSTLNALFKSTKVVAPFGAKAFRVLEKGVSVVSGFLNPLDGTADLLTGVAKGIFSLPKLLSKAPTPSLVTTLGSVEEKMRTCLGVSRVLNQPPPAPSPAGQRATHNGHNYSVPVQAVQIGTYWYATDPTTHLPIGTPLDGFKPLNATAA
;
A
#
# COMPACT_ATOMS: atom_id res chain seq x y z
N MET A 1 -20.02 2.81 -52.72
CA MET A 1 -18.97 1.89 -52.23
C MET A 1 -18.50 1.01 -53.39
N ARG A 2 -17.19 0.81 -53.63
CA ARG A 2 -16.70 0.02 -54.79
C ARG A 2 -16.01 -1.32 -54.44
N GLN A 3 -15.61 -1.55 -53.17
CA GLN A 3 -14.91 -2.76 -52.70
C GLN A 3 -15.21 -3.00 -51.20
N ALA A 4 -15.16 -4.25 -50.76
CA ALA A 4 -15.40 -4.65 -49.37
C ALA A 4 -14.30 -4.21 -48.38
N THR A 5 -13.05 -4.08 -48.84
CA THR A 5 -11.93 -3.66 -47.99
C THR A 5 -12.18 -2.29 -47.36
N ASP A 6 -11.75 -2.12 -46.11
CA ASP A 6 -11.87 -0.83 -45.43
C ASP A 6 -11.07 0.24 -46.19
N ARG A 7 -11.59 1.46 -46.23
CA ARG A 7 -10.99 2.60 -46.92
C ARG A 7 -11.08 3.83 -46.04
N ARG A 8 -10.18 4.79 -46.24
CA ARG A 8 -10.26 6.10 -45.57
C ARG A 8 -11.26 7.01 -46.27
N VAL A 9 -12.11 7.68 -45.50
CA VAL A 9 -13.12 8.66 -45.97
C VAL A 9 -12.88 10.00 -45.29
N ASN A 10 -13.16 11.11 -45.99
CA ASN A 10 -13.00 12.46 -45.44
C ASN A 10 -14.18 12.78 -44.49
N LEU A 11 -13.86 13.23 -43.27
CA LEU A 11 -14.84 13.68 -42.28
C LEU A 11 -14.84 15.20 -42.24
N ALA A 12 -15.95 15.81 -42.66
CA ALA A 12 -16.11 17.26 -42.59
C ALA A 12 -16.40 17.72 -41.16
N ALA A 13 -15.90 18.91 -40.79
CA ALA A 13 -15.99 19.46 -39.43
C ALA A 13 -17.43 19.71 -38.94
N ASN A 14 -18.38 19.81 -39.85
CA ASN A 14 -19.81 20.04 -39.57
C ASN A 14 -20.63 18.74 -39.42
N THR A 15 -19.99 17.56 -39.46
CA THR A 15 -20.69 16.28 -39.26
C THR A 15 -20.88 15.96 -37.78
N THR A 16 -21.98 15.30 -37.41
CA THR A 16 -22.30 14.95 -36.01
C THR A 16 -21.21 14.10 -35.36
N ILE A 17 -20.56 13.20 -36.09
CA ILE A 17 -19.50 12.33 -35.57
C ILE A 17 -18.16 13.06 -35.36
N TYR A 18 -17.94 14.20 -36.03
CA TYR A 18 -16.64 14.88 -36.05
C TYR A 18 -16.10 15.25 -34.67
N PRO A 19 -16.89 15.76 -33.70
CA PRO A 19 -16.38 16.07 -32.37
C PRO A 19 -15.76 14.85 -31.66
N LEU A 20 -16.28 13.64 -31.88
CA LEU A 20 -15.72 12.42 -31.29
C LEU A 20 -14.45 11.97 -32.01
N PHE A 21 -14.43 12.04 -33.35
CA PHE A 21 -13.23 11.79 -34.14
C PHE A 21 -12.10 12.73 -33.74
N ASP A 22 -12.42 14.01 -33.54
CA ASP A 22 -11.49 15.03 -33.08
C ASP A 22 -10.94 14.74 -31.68
N ALA A 23 -11.79 14.30 -30.74
CA ALA A 23 -11.35 13.86 -29.42
C ALA A 23 -10.41 12.65 -29.50
N TYR A 24 -10.76 11.67 -30.33
CA TYR A 24 -9.98 10.44 -30.52
C TYR A 24 -8.59 10.73 -31.10
N ARG A 25 -8.49 11.55 -32.16
CA ARG A 25 -7.16 11.91 -32.73
C ARG A 25 -6.31 12.70 -31.73
N HIS A 26 -6.89 13.63 -30.95
CA HIS A 26 -6.13 14.36 -29.93
C HIS A 26 -5.65 13.42 -28.83
N ALA A 27 -6.53 12.54 -28.32
CA ALA A 27 -6.16 11.56 -27.31
C ALA A 27 -5.05 10.60 -27.79
N PHE A 28 -5.12 10.15 -29.05
CA PHE A 28 -4.12 9.27 -29.67
C PHE A 28 -2.74 9.94 -29.74
N ASN A 29 -2.69 11.25 -29.97
CA ASN A 29 -1.45 12.00 -30.19
C ASN A 29 -0.98 12.76 -28.93
N THR A 30 -1.43 12.35 -27.73
CA THR A 30 -0.89 12.88 -26.46
C THR A 30 0.56 12.44 -26.25
N PRO A 31 1.43 13.28 -25.66
CA PRO A 31 2.83 12.94 -25.43
C PRO A 31 3.02 11.64 -24.62
N GLU A 32 2.15 11.41 -23.63
CA GLU A 32 2.21 10.24 -22.76
C GLU A 32 1.96 8.95 -23.55
N LEU A 33 0.91 8.93 -24.37
CA LEU A 33 0.53 7.76 -25.16
C LEU A 33 1.53 7.49 -26.31
N GLN A 34 2.02 8.54 -26.96
CA GLN A 34 3.07 8.42 -27.99
C GLN A 34 4.35 7.84 -27.39
N SER A 35 4.74 8.29 -26.20
CA SER A 35 5.89 7.74 -25.46
C SER A 35 5.67 6.28 -25.10
N TRP A 36 4.44 5.90 -24.71
CA TRP A 36 4.10 4.50 -24.43
C TRP A 36 4.26 3.62 -25.68
N PHE A 37 3.70 4.01 -26.83
CA PHE A 37 3.84 3.24 -28.08
C PHE A 37 5.31 3.09 -28.50
N LEU A 38 6.09 4.17 -28.38
CA LEU A 38 7.53 4.16 -28.65
C LEU A 38 8.26 3.18 -27.73
N SER A 39 7.93 3.18 -26.42
CA SER A 39 8.54 2.26 -25.44
C SER A 39 8.27 0.79 -25.75
N LYS A 40 7.17 0.46 -26.44
CA LYS A 40 6.84 -0.90 -26.86
C LYS A 40 7.40 -1.26 -28.24
N GLY A 41 7.96 -0.31 -28.97
CA GLY A 41 8.44 -0.49 -30.35
C GLY A 41 7.30 -0.71 -31.36
N MET A 42 6.09 -0.21 -31.08
CA MET A 42 4.90 -0.45 -31.88
C MET A 42 4.79 0.55 -33.04
N ALA A 43 4.61 0.06 -34.27
CA ALA A 43 4.44 0.89 -35.45
C ALA A 43 3.01 1.48 -35.52
N LEU A 44 2.89 2.79 -35.28
CA LEU A 44 1.59 3.51 -35.20
C LEU A 44 0.66 3.25 -36.39
N SER A 45 1.20 3.13 -37.62
CA SER A 45 0.40 2.87 -38.83
C SER A 45 -0.31 1.51 -38.84
N THR A 46 0.11 0.58 -37.99
CA THR A 46 -0.45 -0.77 -37.86
C THR A 46 -1.37 -0.92 -36.64
N VAL A 47 -1.48 0.14 -35.82
CA VAL A 47 -2.19 0.08 -34.55
C VAL A 47 -3.70 0.00 -34.76
N VAL A 48 -4.30 -0.96 -34.08
CA VAL A 48 -5.75 -1.11 -33.94
C VAL A 48 -6.09 -1.10 -32.45
N VAL A 49 -6.89 -0.11 -32.04
CA VAL A 49 -7.36 0.07 -30.67
C VAL A 49 -8.74 -0.55 -30.52
N LYS A 50 -8.88 -1.53 -29.63
CA LYS A 50 -10.14 -2.15 -29.22
C LYS A 50 -10.52 -1.65 -27.81
N PRO A 51 -11.75 -1.94 -27.31
CA PRO A 51 -12.20 -1.44 -26.01
C PRO A 51 -11.27 -1.78 -24.83
N ASP A 52 -10.66 -2.97 -24.84
CA ASP A 52 -9.84 -3.54 -23.77
C ASP A 52 -8.40 -3.88 -24.21
N SER A 53 -8.04 -3.64 -25.47
CA SER A 53 -6.72 -4.01 -25.98
C SER A 53 -6.22 -3.10 -27.09
N VAL A 54 -4.92 -3.11 -27.32
CA VAL A 54 -4.28 -2.52 -28.49
C VAL A 54 -3.40 -3.54 -29.18
N THR A 55 -3.53 -3.65 -30.50
CA THR A 55 -2.76 -4.58 -31.32
C THR A 55 -1.99 -3.79 -32.36
N GLY A 56 -0.74 -4.18 -32.61
CA GLY A 56 0.09 -3.59 -33.65
C GLY A 56 1.36 -4.40 -33.92
N SER A 57 2.02 -4.09 -35.03
CA SER A 57 3.32 -4.67 -35.37
C SER A 57 4.40 -4.07 -34.48
N VAL A 58 5.17 -4.93 -33.83
CA VAL A 58 6.32 -4.61 -32.99
C VAL A 58 7.57 -5.25 -33.59
N THR A 59 8.63 -4.47 -33.76
CA THR A 59 9.93 -4.96 -34.25
C THR A 59 10.92 -5.03 -33.09
N ARG A 60 11.42 -6.24 -32.79
CA ARG A 60 12.51 -6.46 -31.81
C ARG A 60 13.60 -7.28 -32.49
N ASP A 61 14.85 -6.83 -32.35
CA ASP A 61 16.03 -7.51 -32.90
C ASP A 61 15.92 -7.88 -34.40
N GLY A 62 15.26 -7.03 -35.18
CA GLY A 62 15.04 -7.23 -36.62
C GLY A 62 13.86 -8.14 -36.99
N VAL A 63 13.13 -8.70 -36.02
CA VAL A 63 11.94 -9.54 -36.24
C VAL A 63 10.67 -8.73 -35.97
N THR A 64 9.80 -8.60 -36.97
CA THR A 64 8.48 -7.98 -36.83
C THR A 64 7.43 -9.03 -36.47
N SER A 65 6.74 -8.82 -35.35
CA SER A 65 5.64 -9.67 -34.88
C SER A 65 4.44 -8.82 -34.50
N VAL A 66 3.23 -9.38 -34.61
CA VAL A 66 2.02 -8.72 -34.12
C VAL A 66 1.93 -8.95 -32.61
N GLN A 67 1.87 -7.88 -31.83
CA GLN A 67 1.68 -7.94 -30.38
C GLN A 67 0.37 -7.28 -29.98
N THR A 68 -0.26 -7.84 -28.95
CA THR A 68 -1.46 -7.30 -28.32
C THR A 68 -1.17 -7.01 -26.86
N PHE A 69 -1.47 -5.79 -26.42
CA PHE A 69 -1.47 -5.39 -25.02
C PHE A 69 -2.91 -5.16 -24.57
N THR A 70 -3.23 -5.50 -23.32
CA THR A 70 -4.59 -5.48 -22.77
C THR A 70 -4.67 -4.57 -21.55
N THR A 71 -5.87 -4.13 -21.20
CA THR A 71 -6.06 -3.29 -20.01
C THR A 71 -5.87 -4.06 -18.71
N SER A 72 -5.83 -5.39 -18.76
CA SER A 72 -5.59 -6.22 -17.60
C SER A 72 -4.16 -6.73 -17.49
N ASP A 73 -3.27 -6.53 -18.47
CA ASP A 73 -1.87 -6.99 -18.41
C ASP A 73 -0.92 -5.99 -17.71
N ALA A 74 0.36 -6.35 -17.59
CA ALA A 74 1.38 -5.55 -16.92
C ALA A 74 2.04 -4.48 -17.83
N SER A 75 1.50 -4.20 -19.02
CA SER A 75 2.15 -3.32 -19.99
C SER A 75 2.04 -1.83 -19.66
N GLY A 76 1.17 -1.47 -18.71
CA GLY A 76 0.78 -0.09 -18.42
C GLY A 76 -0.24 0.49 -19.42
N TRP A 77 -0.89 -0.37 -20.22
CA TRP A 77 -1.80 0.09 -21.28
C TRP A 77 -3.02 0.78 -20.69
N TRP A 78 -3.59 0.26 -19.60
CA TRP A 78 -4.83 0.83 -19.05
C TRP A 78 -4.65 2.26 -18.55
N GLU A 79 -3.48 2.59 -17.99
CA GLU A 79 -3.12 3.94 -17.56
C GLU A 79 -2.92 4.87 -18.77
N ALA A 80 -2.05 4.48 -19.70
CA ALA A 80 -1.70 5.31 -20.85
C ALA A 80 -2.88 5.58 -21.78
N SER A 81 -3.81 4.63 -21.87
CA SER A 81 -4.93 4.68 -22.82
C SER A 81 -6.24 5.25 -22.25
N ALA A 82 -6.30 5.71 -21.00
CA ALA A 82 -7.55 6.12 -20.37
C ALA A 82 -8.37 7.11 -21.22
N ARG A 83 -7.74 8.20 -21.68
CA ARG A 83 -8.35 9.20 -22.59
C ARG A 83 -8.72 8.58 -23.94
N LEU A 84 -7.81 7.81 -24.52
CA LEU A 84 -8.00 7.18 -25.82
C LEU A 84 -9.17 6.20 -25.81
N ARG A 85 -9.29 5.36 -24.79
CA ARG A 85 -10.36 4.37 -24.64
C ARG A 85 -11.72 5.05 -24.46
N ALA A 86 -11.79 6.14 -23.68
CA ALA A 86 -13.01 6.91 -23.54
C ALA A 86 -13.50 7.46 -24.90
N ALA A 87 -12.58 8.00 -25.71
CA ALA A 87 -12.88 8.46 -27.06
C ALA A 87 -13.21 7.32 -28.04
N ALA A 88 -12.42 6.24 -28.00
CA ALA A 88 -12.54 5.09 -28.90
C ALA A 88 -13.88 4.36 -28.71
N ARG A 89 -14.28 4.10 -27.47
CA ARG A 89 -15.54 3.40 -27.14
C ARG A 89 -16.77 4.11 -27.71
N SER A 90 -16.71 5.44 -27.77
CA SER A 90 -17.80 6.27 -28.28
C SER A 90 -17.90 6.28 -29.81
N LEU A 91 -16.77 6.03 -30.49
CA LEU A 91 -16.66 5.94 -31.95
C LEU A 91 -16.88 4.52 -32.48
N ASP A 92 -16.59 3.51 -31.67
CA ASP A 92 -16.68 2.09 -32.02
C ASP A 92 -17.56 1.34 -31.02
N PRO A 93 -18.88 1.55 -31.08
CA PRO A 93 -19.83 0.95 -30.12
C PRO A 93 -19.82 -0.58 -30.16
N ASP A 94 -19.42 -1.16 -31.31
CA ASP A 94 -19.36 -2.61 -31.52
C ASP A 94 -18.00 -3.20 -31.09
N GLY A 95 -17.02 -2.38 -30.71
CA GLY A 95 -15.68 -2.82 -30.30
C GLY A 95 -14.89 -3.53 -31.40
N ALA A 96 -15.17 -3.24 -32.67
CA ALA A 96 -14.55 -3.88 -33.83
C ALA A 96 -13.09 -3.43 -34.09
N GLY A 97 -12.64 -2.36 -33.44
CA GLY A 97 -11.31 -1.79 -33.51
C GLY A 97 -11.24 -0.50 -34.33
N LEU A 98 -10.48 0.47 -33.83
CA LEU A 98 -10.21 1.76 -34.48
C LEU A 98 -8.74 1.88 -34.90
N PRO A 99 -8.45 2.39 -36.10
CA PRO A 99 -7.08 2.59 -36.56
C PRO A 99 -6.47 3.85 -35.96
N TYR A 100 -5.14 4.00 -36.12
CA TYR A 100 -4.45 5.27 -35.88
C TYR A 100 -5.06 6.42 -36.68
N ALA A 101 -5.23 7.56 -36.00
CA ALA A 101 -5.66 8.84 -36.57
C ALA A 101 -4.58 9.89 -36.35
N ASP A 102 -4.08 10.46 -37.45
CA ASP A 102 -3.10 11.55 -37.42
C ASP A 102 -3.74 12.86 -36.90
N LEU A 103 -2.96 13.69 -36.21
CA LEU A 103 -3.43 14.93 -35.62
C LEU A 103 -3.89 15.95 -36.68
N THR A 104 -3.22 15.98 -37.84
CA THR A 104 -3.52 16.93 -38.92
C THR A 104 -4.48 16.37 -39.98
N GLY A 105 -4.67 15.05 -40.01
CA GLY A 105 -5.54 14.36 -40.96
C GLY A 105 -7.04 14.60 -40.73
N SER A 106 -7.80 14.67 -41.82
CA SER A 106 -9.27 14.73 -41.83
C SER A 106 -9.93 13.43 -42.31
N THR A 107 -9.14 12.36 -42.52
CA THR A 107 -9.65 11.08 -43.03
C THR A 107 -9.73 10.00 -41.96
N PHE A 108 -10.76 9.15 -42.00
CA PHE A 108 -11.02 8.10 -41.01
C PHE A 108 -11.54 6.81 -41.64
N SER A 109 -11.65 5.72 -40.87
CA SER A 109 -12.13 4.41 -41.35
C SER A 109 -13.59 4.49 -41.82
N ARG A 110 -13.86 4.08 -43.07
CA ARG A 110 -15.22 3.94 -43.61
C ARG A 110 -16.03 2.98 -42.73
N ASN A 111 -15.47 1.84 -42.37
CA ASN A 111 -16.16 0.82 -41.60
C ASN A 111 -16.53 1.33 -40.20
N ALA A 112 -15.63 2.07 -39.53
CA ALA A 112 -15.94 2.69 -38.24
C ALA A 112 -17.09 3.70 -38.34
N VAL A 113 -17.07 4.57 -39.36
CA VAL A 113 -18.15 5.55 -39.60
C VAL A 113 -19.49 4.85 -39.83
N MET A 114 -19.51 3.80 -40.64
CA MET A 114 -20.75 3.05 -40.92
C MET A 114 -21.35 2.41 -39.66
N ARG A 115 -20.53 1.74 -38.85
CA ARG A 115 -20.98 1.13 -37.59
C ARG A 115 -21.55 2.16 -36.63
N TRP A 116 -20.89 3.32 -36.50
CA TRP A 116 -21.37 4.39 -35.61
C TRP A 116 -22.78 4.87 -35.95
N TYR A 117 -23.08 4.95 -37.25
CA TYR A 117 -24.40 5.30 -37.81
C TYR A 117 -25.40 4.12 -37.83
N GLY A 118 -25.02 2.94 -37.32
CA GLY A 118 -25.88 1.75 -37.24
C GLY A 118 -25.95 0.95 -38.54
N VAL A 119 -25.02 1.15 -39.48
CA VAL A 119 -24.98 0.44 -40.76
C VAL A 119 -23.85 -0.58 -40.76
N GLN A 120 -24.21 -1.84 -41.00
CA GLN A 120 -23.23 -2.93 -41.06
C GLN A 120 -22.29 -2.72 -42.27
N PRO A 121 -20.97 -2.69 -42.06
CA PRO A 121 -20.01 -2.59 -43.14
C PRO A 121 -20.00 -3.87 -43.99
N PRO A 122 -19.70 -3.78 -45.30
CA PRO A 122 -19.66 -4.94 -46.16
C PRO A 122 -18.52 -5.89 -45.76
N ALA A 123 -18.85 -7.11 -45.34
CA ALA A 123 -17.88 -8.15 -45.00
C ALA A 123 -17.23 -8.81 -46.24
N SER A 124 -17.91 -8.75 -47.39
CA SER A 124 -17.46 -9.27 -48.67
C SER A 124 -18.02 -8.42 -49.82
N ASP A 125 -17.51 -8.59 -51.03
CA ASP A 125 -17.97 -7.81 -52.19
C ASP A 125 -19.46 -8.06 -52.50
N SER A 126 -20.00 -9.23 -52.19
CA SER A 126 -21.43 -9.53 -52.33
C SER A 126 -22.33 -8.78 -51.33
N ASN A 127 -21.80 -8.37 -50.18
CA ASN A 127 -22.55 -7.60 -49.17
C ASN A 127 -22.55 -6.08 -49.45
N VAL A 128 -21.79 -5.61 -50.45
CA VAL A 128 -21.69 -4.17 -50.76
C VAL A 128 -23.04 -3.57 -51.16
N THR A 129 -23.83 -4.29 -51.96
CA THR A 129 -25.17 -3.83 -52.38
C THR A 129 -26.12 -3.69 -51.20
N GLN A 130 -26.10 -4.65 -50.26
CA GLN A 130 -26.91 -4.60 -49.04
C GLN A 130 -26.53 -3.38 -48.18
N ALA A 131 -25.23 -3.12 -48.02
CA ALA A 131 -24.76 -1.97 -47.26
C ALA A 131 -25.10 -0.64 -47.94
N GLN A 132 -25.09 -0.57 -49.28
CA GLN A 132 -25.56 0.60 -50.03
C GLN A 132 -27.06 0.84 -49.86
N GLN A 133 -27.88 -0.21 -49.90
CA GLN A 133 -29.32 -0.12 -49.65
C GLN A 133 -29.61 0.37 -48.23
N ALA A 134 -28.89 -0.16 -47.23
CA ALA A 134 -29.01 0.29 -45.84
C ALA A 134 -28.64 1.77 -45.67
N LEU A 135 -27.57 2.24 -46.33
CA LEU A 135 -27.21 3.67 -46.32
C LEU A 135 -28.28 4.54 -47.00
N ALA A 136 -28.87 4.08 -48.11
CA ALA A 136 -29.89 4.83 -48.84
C ALA A 136 -31.23 4.90 -48.09
N ALA A 137 -31.54 3.88 -47.29
CA ALA A 137 -32.75 3.80 -46.48
C ALA A 137 -32.64 4.54 -45.13
N ALA A 138 -31.43 4.88 -44.69
CA ALA A 138 -31.21 5.54 -43.41
C ALA A 138 -31.48 7.04 -43.48
N ASP A 139 -32.32 7.56 -42.59
CA ASP A 139 -32.54 8.99 -42.39
C ASP A 139 -32.01 9.43 -41.02
N TRP A 140 -30.74 9.85 -40.99
CA TRP A 140 -30.13 10.42 -39.79
C TRP A 140 -30.50 11.90 -39.55
N SER A 141 -31.22 12.52 -40.49
CA SER A 141 -31.71 13.89 -40.35
C SER A 141 -33.04 13.98 -39.61
N ALA A 142 -33.75 12.85 -39.50
CA ALA A 142 -34.96 12.71 -38.70
C ALA A 142 -34.73 13.23 -37.27
N PRO A 143 -35.64 14.07 -36.72
CA PRO A 143 -35.43 14.75 -35.44
C PRO A 143 -35.06 13.82 -34.27
N GLU A 144 -35.73 12.68 -34.16
CA GLU A 144 -35.48 11.68 -33.10
C GLU A 144 -34.09 11.06 -33.24
N LYS A 145 -33.70 10.67 -34.46
CA LYS A 145 -32.40 10.04 -34.69
C LYS A 145 -31.25 11.03 -34.54
N LYS A 146 -31.44 12.27 -34.98
CA LYS A 146 -30.48 13.35 -34.78
C LYS A 146 -30.29 13.64 -33.29
N ALA A 147 -31.38 13.76 -32.53
CA ALA A 147 -31.32 13.98 -31.08
C ALA A 147 -30.62 12.83 -30.34
N GLU A 148 -30.87 11.58 -30.74
CA GLU A 148 -30.16 10.41 -30.20
C GLU A 148 -28.64 10.50 -30.45
N LEU A 149 -28.23 10.81 -31.69
CA LEU A 149 -26.81 10.94 -32.06
C LEU A 149 -26.13 12.13 -31.36
N ASP A 150 -26.80 13.28 -31.29
CA ASP A 150 -26.29 14.47 -30.59
C ASP A 150 -26.13 14.19 -29.09
N THR A 151 -27.07 13.47 -28.48
CA THR A 151 -26.99 13.02 -27.07
C THR A 151 -25.80 12.08 -26.88
N ARG A 152 -25.62 11.08 -27.75
CA ARG A 152 -24.46 10.17 -27.71
C ARG A 152 -23.14 10.93 -27.78
N VAL A 153 -23.03 11.93 -28.66
CA VAL A 153 -21.83 12.77 -28.78
C VAL A 153 -21.60 13.60 -27.52
N HIS A 154 -22.66 14.23 -27.00
CA HIS A 154 -22.56 15.05 -25.80
C HIS A 154 -22.13 14.24 -24.58
N THR A 155 -22.77 13.09 -24.33
CA THR A 155 -22.44 12.18 -23.24
C THR A 155 -21.00 11.66 -23.33
N ALA A 156 -20.56 11.29 -24.53
CA ALA A 156 -19.18 10.86 -24.76
C ALA A 156 -18.15 11.98 -24.54
N ARG A 157 -18.45 13.21 -24.96
CA ARG A 157 -17.58 14.38 -24.71
C ARG A 157 -17.49 14.70 -23.23
N GLN A 158 -18.61 14.70 -22.51
CA GLN A 158 -18.63 14.91 -21.05
C GLN A 158 -17.72 13.93 -20.32
N ALA A 159 -17.71 12.66 -20.74
CA ALA A 159 -16.85 11.64 -20.15
C ALA A 159 -15.35 11.93 -20.32
N ILE A 160 -14.95 12.31 -21.53
CA ILE A 160 -13.56 12.61 -21.88
C ILE A 160 -13.13 13.87 -21.13
N ASP A 161 -13.97 14.90 -21.16
CA ASP A 161 -13.67 16.19 -20.57
C ASP A 161 -13.61 16.12 -19.04
N ALA A 162 -14.41 15.26 -18.40
CA ALA A 162 -14.33 15.01 -16.96
C ALA A 162 -12.98 14.44 -16.52
N LEU A 163 -12.33 13.61 -17.34
CA LEU A 163 -10.97 13.12 -17.05
C LEU A 163 -9.95 14.27 -17.05
N ASP A 164 -10.09 15.20 -17.99
CA ASP A 164 -9.20 16.36 -18.11
C ASP A 164 -9.44 17.38 -16.99
N GLU A 165 -10.70 17.71 -16.71
CA GLU A 165 -11.09 18.59 -15.61
C GLU A 165 -10.58 18.08 -14.26
N ARG A 166 -10.71 16.78 -14.01
CA ARG A 166 -10.20 16.13 -12.80
C ARG A 166 -8.68 16.25 -12.68
N ALA A 167 -7.96 16.03 -13.77
CA ALA A 167 -6.51 16.18 -13.82
C ALA A 167 -6.08 17.65 -13.59
N HIS A 168 -6.78 18.61 -14.21
CA HIS A 168 -6.54 20.04 -13.99
C HIS A 168 -6.80 20.45 -12.53
N LEU A 169 -7.91 20.00 -11.95
CA LEU A 169 -8.27 20.28 -10.57
C LEU A 169 -7.22 19.74 -9.60
N ALA A 170 -6.80 18.49 -9.78
CA ALA A 170 -5.71 17.91 -8.99
C ALA A 170 -4.41 18.72 -9.12
N GLY A 171 -4.06 19.18 -10.33
CA GLY A 171 -2.87 19.98 -10.59
C GLY A 171 -2.87 21.31 -9.85
N VAL A 172 -3.97 22.08 -9.95
CA VAL A 172 -4.11 23.37 -9.26
C VAL A 172 -4.07 23.21 -7.74
N LEU A 173 -4.78 22.21 -7.20
CA LEU A 173 -4.83 21.95 -5.77
C LEU A 173 -3.47 21.49 -5.22
N THR A 174 -2.75 20.65 -5.96
CA THR A 174 -1.41 20.19 -5.58
C THR A 174 -0.44 21.36 -5.48
N GLN A 175 -0.44 22.26 -6.48
CA GLN A 175 0.40 23.46 -6.44
C GLN A 175 0.10 24.32 -5.22
N HIS A 176 -1.18 24.51 -4.89
CA HIS A 176 -1.62 25.36 -3.77
C HIS A 176 -1.18 24.86 -2.38
N ILE A 177 -0.94 23.55 -2.21
CA ILE A 177 -0.60 22.92 -0.92
C ILE A 177 0.86 22.50 -0.79
N THR A 178 1.69 22.83 -1.78
CA THR A 178 3.13 22.54 -1.77
C THR A 178 3.76 23.13 -0.50
N ASP A 179 4.53 22.33 0.23
CA ASP A 179 5.26 22.68 1.46
C ASP A 179 4.43 23.15 2.68
N LYS A 180 3.09 23.06 2.63
CA LYS A 180 2.23 23.42 3.78
C LYS A 180 2.05 22.26 4.79
N PRO A 181 1.96 22.50 6.12
CA PRO A 181 1.62 21.47 7.11
C PRO A 181 0.15 21.04 7.03
N ASP A 182 -0.17 19.80 7.43
CA ASP A 182 -1.52 19.22 7.29
C ASP A 182 -2.58 19.97 8.10
N GLU A 183 -2.18 20.56 9.23
CA GLU A 183 -3.06 21.24 10.20
C GLU A 183 -3.42 22.67 9.76
N GLN A 184 -2.72 23.22 8.77
CA GLN A 184 -2.98 24.58 8.28
C GLN A 184 -4.37 24.66 7.62
N ALA A 185 -5.11 25.74 7.90
CA ALA A 185 -6.37 26.04 7.23
C ALA A 185 -6.16 26.35 5.74
N VAL A 186 -7.12 25.96 4.91
CA VAL A 186 -7.07 26.17 3.45
C VAL A 186 -8.09 27.23 3.03
N GLU A 187 -7.66 28.16 2.17
CA GLU A 187 -8.53 29.15 1.53
C GLU A 187 -8.68 28.82 0.04
N LEU A 188 -9.91 28.52 -0.39
CA LEU A 188 -10.23 28.11 -1.77
C LEU A 188 -10.90 29.20 -2.61
N ALA A 189 -11.33 30.31 -1.99
CA ALA A 189 -12.23 31.29 -2.60
C ALA A 189 -11.64 31.98 -3.85
N GLU A 190 -10.32 32.18 -3.90
CA GLU A 190 -9.65 32.85 -5.02
C GLU A 190 -9.18 31.89 -6.12
N LEU A 191 -9.38 30.57 -5.93
CA LEU A 191 -8.92 29.58 -6.89
C LEU A 191 -10.01 29.24 -7.91
N ALA A 192 -9.61 29.17 -9.18
CA ALA A 192 -10.50 28.78 -10.27
C ALA A 192 -9.79 27.83 -11.25
N VAL A 193 -10.54 26.88 -11.81
CA VAL A 193 -10.04 25.84 -12.73
C VAL A 193 -10.74 25.96 -14.09
N PRO A 194 -10.04 25.74 -15.22
CA PRO A 194 -10.70 25.63 -16.52
C PRO A 194 -11.61 24.39 -16.55
N VAL A 195 -12.78 24.52 -17.16
CA VAL A 195 -13.73 23.42 -17.41
C VAL A 195 -14.20 23.44 -18.86
N SER A 196 -14.62 22.30 -19.39
CA SER A 196 -15.00 22.18 -20.81
C SER A 196 -16.34 22.86 -21.14
N ASN A 197 -16.56 23.11 -22.43
CA ASN A 197 -17.86 23.50 -22.99
C ASN A 197 -18.96 22.45 -22.78
N SER A 198 -18.59 21.18 -22.57
CA SER A 198 -19.54 20.11 -22.28
C SER A 198 -19.92 20.04 -20.79
N SER A 199 -19.20 20.76 -19.92
CA SER A 199 -19.45 20.79 -18.48
C SER A 199 -20.80 21.43 -18.18
N GLY A 200 -21.56 20.85 -17.26
CA GLY A 200 -22.81 21.41 -16.76
C GLY A 200 -22.63 22.60 -15.81
N LEU A 201 -21.39 23.03 -15.55
CA LEU A 201 -21.06 24.07 -14.59
C LEU A 201 -21.12 25.47 -15.20
N THR A 202 -21.63 26.42 -14.42
CA THR A 202 -21.71 27.84 -14.81
C THR A 202 -20.32 28.47 -14.79
N ARG A 203 -19.86 28.93 -15.95
CA ARG A 203 -18.51 29.48 -16.16
C ARG A 203 -18.49 31.00 -16.06
N ASN A 204 -17.37 31.55 -15.61
CA ASN A 204 -17.10 32.98 -15.69
C ASN A 204 -16.64 33.40 -17.10
N GLU A 205 -16.47 34.71 -17.32
CA GLU A 205 -16.05 35.28 -18.61
C GLU A 205 -14.70 34.74 -19.12
N ALA A 206 -13.84 34.25 -18.21
CA ALA A 206 -12.56 33.62 -18.52
C ALA A 206 -12.66 32.10 -18.79
N GLY A 207 -13.87 31.54 -18.85
CA GLY A 207 -14.11 30.11 -19.08
C GLY A 207 -13.74 29.21 -17.90
N LYS A 208 -13.62 29.76 -16.68
CA LYS A 208 -13.26 29.04 -15.45
C LYS A 208 -14.43 28.92 -14.49
N VAL A 209 -14.33 27.97 -13.57
CA VAL A 209 -15.26 27.76 -12.45
C VAL A 209 -14.49 27.84 -11.14
N GLY A 210 -15.12 28.37 -10.09
CA GLY A 210 -14.52 28.39 -8.74
C GLY A 210 -14.23 26.97 -8.25
N ILE A 211 -13.10 26.76 -7.59
CA ILE A 211 -12.69 25.41 -7.14
C ILE A 211 -13.74 24.77 -6.23
N SER A 212 -14.41 25.55 -5.39
CA SER A 212 -15.47 25.04 -4.52
C SER A 212 -16.62 24.41 -5.31
N ASP A 213 -17.07 25.09 -6.37
CA ASP A 213 -18.16 24.60 -7.22
C ASP A 213 -17.71 23.37 -8.02
N ALA A 214 -16.47 23.39 -8.52
CA ALA A 214 -15.89 22.24 -9.22
C ALA A 214 -15.79 21.01 -8.30
N LEU A 215 -15.30 21.16 -7.07
CA LEU A 215 -15.21 20.06 -6.11
C LEU A 215 -16.58 19.48 -5.78
N GLN A 216 -17.58 20.33 -5.54
CA GLN A 216 -18.95 19.88 -5.28
C GLN A 216 -19.55 19.13 -6.48
N ALA A 217 -19.25 19.56 -7.71
CA ALA A 217 -19.69 18.87 -8.93
C ALA A 217 -19.17 17.42 -9.02
N TYR A 218 -17.95 17.17 -8.54
CA TYR A 218 -17.35 15.83 -8.44
C TYR A 218 -17.74 15.08 -7.16
N GLY A 219 -18.69 15.61 -6.37
CA GLY A 219 -19.15 15.01 -5.12
C GLY A 219 -18.13 15.08 -3.98
N LEU A 220 -17.16 15.99 -4.04
CA LEU A 220 -16.11 16.17 -3.04
C LEU A 220 -16.56 17.19 -1.99
N SER A 221 -16.32 16.88 -0.70
CA SER A 221 -16.52 17.83 0.40
C SER A 221 -15.48 18.94 0.34
N LEU A 222 -15.86 20.16 0.72
CA LEU A 222 -14.92 21.28 0.80
C LEU A 222 -13.92 21.07 1.95
N PRO A 223 -12.61 20.93 1.66
CA PRO A 223 -11.61 20.71 2.68
C PRO A 223 -11.35 21.98 3.49
N LYS A 224 -11.25 21.83 4.80
CA LYS A 224 -10.94 22.90 5.76
C LYS A 224 -9.46 22.99 6.06
N THR A 225 -8.74 21.88 5.95
CA THR A 225 -7.32 21.76 6.27
C THR A 225 -6.51 21.28 5.07
N VAL A 226 -5.20 21.53 5.08
CA VAL A 226 -4.28 21.06 4.04
C VAL A 226 -4.29 19.54 3.96
N GLY A 227 -4.40 18.84 5.10
CA GLY A 227 -4.52 17.39 5.15
C GLY A 227 -5.78 16.87 4.45
N GLU A 228 -6.93 17.52 4.69
CA GLU A 228 -8.17 17.21 3.96
C GLU A 228 -8.03 17.50 2.46
N LEU A 229 -7.38 18.60 2.09
CA LEU A 229 -7.16 18.94 0.69
C LEU A 229 -6.20 17.95 -0.02
N ARG A 230 -5.18 17.45 0.68
CA ARG A 230 -4.33 16.34 0.18
C ARG A 230 -5.14 15.08 -0.05
N ASN A 231 -6.08 14.75 0.84
CA ASN A 231 -6.97 13.62 0.61
C ASN A 231 -7.87 13.83 -0.62
N THR A 232 -8.40 15.04 -0.81
CA THR A 232 -9.16 15.40 -2.02
C THR A 232 -8.32 15.21 -3.29
N VAL A 233 -7.05 15.63 -3.28
CA VAL A 233 -6.12 15.39 -4.39
C VAL A 233 -5.91 13.90 -4.64
N ARG A 234 -5.80 13.05 -3.60
CA ARG A 234 -5.71 11.59 -3.77
C ARG A 234 -6.96 11.02 -4.44
N TRP A 235 -8.15 11.43 -3.99
CA TRP A 235 -9.41 11.06 -4.65
C TRP A 235 -9.48 11.51 -6.11
N LEU A 236 -8.95 12.69 -6.43
CA LEU A 236 -8.90 13.22 -7.81
C LEU A 236 -7.81 12.57 -8.69
N THR A 237 -6.82 11.91 -8.11
CA THR A 237 -5.72 11.29 -8.88
C THR A 237 -5.82 9.77 -8.95
N THR A 238 -6.65 9.15 -8.10
CA THR A 238 -6.83 7.69 -8.06
C THR A 238 -7.64 7.20 -9.26
N VAL A 239 -7.04 6.45 -10.17
CA VAL A 239 -7.75 5.85 -11.30
C VAL A 239 -7.83 4.34 -11.09
N LEU A 240 -8.97 3.74 -11.43
CA LEU A 240 -9.13 2.29 -11.46
C LEU A 240 -8.99 1.77 -12.90
N PRO A 241 -8.35 0.60 -13.09
CA PRO A 241 -8.41 -0.12 -14.35
C PRO A 241 -9.86 -0.37 -14.79
N PRO A 242 -10.15 -0.40 -16.10
CA PRO A 242 -11.45 -0.84 -16.57
C PRO A 242 -11.64 -2.33 -16.22
N PRO A 243 -12.87 -2.77 -15.90
CA PRO A 243 -13.12 -4.18 -15.62
C PRO A 243 -12.88 -5.01 -16.88
N ALA A 244 -12.12 -6.09 -16.73
CA ALA A 244 -11.91 -7.04 -17.83
C ALA A 244 -13.25 -7.73 -18.20
N PRO A 245 -13.49 -8.08 -19.48
CA PRO A 245 -14.70 -8.79 -19.89
C PRO A 245 -14.92 -10.11 -19.11
N LEU A 246 -13.84 -10.80 -18.74
CA LEU A 246 -13.83 -11.98 -17.86
C LEU A 246 -13.29 -11.67 -16.46
N GLY A 247 -13.55 -10.46 -15.98
CA GLY A 247 -13.13 -10.00 -14.66
C GLY A 247 -13.71 -10.83 -13.52
N ASN A 248 -14.97 -11.28 -13.68
CA ASN A 248 -15.63 -12.22 -12.77
C ASN A 248 -15.53 -13.65 -13.30
N TYR A 249 -14.61 -14.47 -12.81
CA TYR A 249 -14.54 -15.91 -13.12
C TYR A 249 -15.62 -16.76 -12.43
N SER A 250 -16.57 -16.14 -11.72
CA SER A 250 -17.75 -16.80 -11.16
C SER A 250 -19.04 -16.17 -11.69
N GLY A 251 -19.02 -15.60 -12.90
CA GLY A 251 -20.13 -14.80 -13.44
C GLY A 251 -21.46 -15.54 -13.60
N LEU A 252 -21.42 -16.88 -13.65
CA LEU A 252 -22.55 -17.80 -13.68
C LEU A 252 -22.77 -18.55 -12.34
N LEU A 253 -21.80 -18.45 -11.43
CA LEU A 253 -21.75 -19.23 -10.20
C LEU A 253 -22.06 -18.32 -9.00
N GLY A 254 -23.19 -17.61 -8.98
CA GLY A 254 -23.57 -16.81 -7.81
C GLY A 254 -23.74 -17.68 -6.55
N ARG A 255 -23.45 -17.15 -5.35
CA ARG A 255 -23.74 -17.86 -4.07
C ARG A 255 -25.24 -17.96 -3.85
N THR A 256 -25.90 -16.81 -3.96
CA THR A 256 -27.35 -16.70 -4.01
C THR A 256 -27.77 -16.66 -5.48
N TRP A 257 -28.88 -17.30 -5.80
CA TRP A 257 -29.37 -17.29 -7.18
C TRP A 257 -29.90 -15.90 -7.54
N ALA A 258 -29.46 -15.37 -8.68
CA ALA A 258 -29.97 -14.15 -9.30
C ALA A 258 -30.26 -14.40 -10.79
N PRO A 259 -31.10 -13.57 -11.45
CA PRO A 259 -31.31 -13.67 -12.89
C PRO A 259 -30.00 -13.72 -13.70
N GLY A 260 -29.86 -14.77 -14.50
CA GLY A 260 -28.65 -15.03 -15.30
C GLY A 260 -27.62 -15.95 -14.65
N ASP A 261 -27.73 -16.23 -13.34
CA ASP A 261 -26.89 -17.21 -12.65
C ASP A 261 -27.47 -18.63 -12.75
N LEU A 262 -26.60 -19.64 -12.62
CA LEU A 262 -26.99 -21.05 -12.64
C LEU A 262 -27.67 -21.44 -11.33
N SER A 263 -28.76 -22.20 -11.43
CA SER A 263 -29.42 -22.81 -10.27
C SER A 263 -28.53 -23.89 -9.64
N ILE A 264 -28.90 -24.36 -8.44
CA ILE A 264 -28.19 -25.49 -7.80
C ILE A 264 -28.26 -26.74 -8.69
N ALA A 265 -29.39 -26.98 -9.36
CA ALA A 265 -29.55 -28.09 -10.28
C ALA A 265 -28.68 -27.92 -11.54
N ASP A 266 -28.62 -26.71 -12.10
CA ASP A 266 -27.75 -26.40 -13.24
C ASP A 266 -26.28 -26.63 -12.91
N LYS A 267 -25.82 -26.18 -11.74
CA LYS A 267 -24.44 -26.39 -11.27
C LYS A 267 -24.13 -27.87 -11.09
N ALA A 268 -25.04 -28.64 -10.50
CA ALA A 268 -24.87 -30.08 -10.34
C ALA A 268 -24.80 -30.80 -11.69
N ALA A 269 -25.66 -30.43 -12.64
CA ALA A 269 -25.64 -30.97 -13.99
C ALA A 269 -24.34 -30.61 -14.73
N LEU A 270 -23.85 -29.37 -14.58
CA LEU A 270 -22.59 -28.93 -15.18
C LEU A 270 -21.37 -29.62 -14.56
N ALA A 271 -21.39 -29.89 -13.26
CA ALA A 271 -20.34 -30.66 -12.57
C ALA A 271 -20.27 -32.13 -13.04
N ALA A 272 -21.38 -32.71 -13.49
CA ALA A 272 -21.45 -34.09 -13.98
C ALA A 272 -21.01 -34.26 -15.45
N VAL A 273 -20.79 -33.17 -16.20
CA VAL A 273 -20.41 -33.23 -17.62
C VAL A 273 -19.06 -33.93 -17.77
N GLY A 274 -18.97 -34.94 -18.64
CA GLY A 274 -17.71 -35.66 -18.88
C GLY A 274 -17.43 -36.82 -17.92
N ASP A 275 -18.36 -37.13 -16.99
CA ASP A 275 -18.32 -38.35 -16.18
C ASP A 275 -18.73 -39.57 -17.02
N THR A 276 -17.93 -39.93 -18.04
CA THR A 276 -18.05 -41.23 -18.69
C THR A 276 -17.24 -42.27 -17.92
N PRO A 277 -17.78 -43.47 -17.63
CA PRO A 277 -17.00 -44.54 -17.05
C PRO A 277 -16.05 -45.09 -18.11
N THR A 278 -14.85 -44.52 -18.19
CA THR A 278 -13.76 -45.03 -19.02
C THR A 278 -12.55 -45.33 -18.14
N ASP A 279 -11.83 -46.40 -18.52
CA ASP A 279 -10.73 -47.02 -17.78
C ASP A 279 -9.75 -46.04 -17.11
N ASP A 280 -9.23 -46.49 -15.97
CA ASP A 280 -8.59 -45.82 -14.83
C ASP A 280 -7.35 -44.90 -15.10
N ASN A 281 -7.12 -44.39 -16.31
CA ASN A 281 -5.90 -43.65 -16.67
C ASN A 281 -6.05 -42.45 -17.63
N SER A 282 -7.25 -42.07 -18.07
CA SER A 282 -7.46 -40.84 -18.86
C SER A 282 -8.05 -39.73 -17.98
N GLY A 283 -7.33 -38.61 -17.81
CA GLY A 283 -7.79 -37.46 -17.02
C GLY A 283 -9.14 -36.89 -17.48
N ASP A 284 -9.80 -36.09 -16.61
CA ASP A 284 -11.13 -35.55 -16.87
C ASP A 284 -11.16 -34.69 -18.15
N ALA A 285 -12.15 -34.94 -19.01
CA ALA A 285 -12.25 -34.32 -20.34
C ALA A 285 -12.33 -32.79 -20.30
N MET A 286 -12.94 -32.20 -19.25
CA MET A 286 -12.99 -30.75 -19.05
C MET A 286 -11.66 -30.19 -18.58
N LEU A 287 -10.92 -30.94 -17.75
CA LEU A 287 -9.62 -30.51 -17.22
C LEU A 287 -8.50 -30.66 -18.25
N VAL A 288 -8.61 -31.58 -19.21
CA VAL A 288 -7.70 -31.70 -20.36
C VAL A 288 -7.63 -30.42 -21.20
N LEU A 289 -8.71 -29.62 -21.22
CA LEU A 289 -8.74 -28.32 -21.91
C LEU A 289 -7.64 -27.38 -21.43
N LEU A 290 -7.17 -27.50 -20.19
CA LEU A 290 -6.08 -26.67 -19.65
C LEU A 290 -4.76 -26.86 -20.39
N ASN A 291 -4.59 -27.95 -21.14
CA ASN A 291 -3.43 -28.18 -22.03
C ASN A 291 -3.71 -27.89 -23.51
N THR A 292 -4.78 -27.14 -23.84
CA THR A 292 -5.09 -26.77 -25.24
C THR A 292 -3.88 -26.08 -25.88
N GLY A 293 -3.48 -26.55 -27.07
CA GLY A 293 -2.30 -26.03 -27.77
C GLY A 293 -0.94 -26.40 -27.14
N GLY A 294 -0.90 -27.33 -26.17
CA GLY A 294 0.31 -27.77 -25.48
C GLY A 294 0.83 -26.77 -24.46
N ILE A 295 -0.05 -25.96 -23.86
CA ILE A 295 0.30 -24.91 -22.89
C ILE A 295 1.09 -25.49 -21.71
N LEU A 296 0.67 -26.61 -21.14
CA LEU A 296 1.32 -27.23 -19.98
C LEU A 296 2.65 -27.90 -20.33
N ASP A 297 2.82 -28.33 -21.59
CA ASP A 297 4.02 -29.03 -22.05
C ASP A 297 5.17 -28.06 -22.38
N ARG A 298 4.85 -26.81 -22.70
CA ARG A 298 5.81 -25.80 -23.19
C ARG A 298 6.26 -24.80 -22.12
N ASN A 299 5.67 -24.84 -20.93
CA ASN A 299 5.86 -23.82 -19.90
C ASN A 299 6.11 -24.45 -18.53
N THR A 300 6.94 -23.79 -17.72
CA THR A 300 7.15 -24.21 -16.33
C THR A 300 5.96 -23.80 -15.45
N PRO A 301 5.74 -24.44 -14.28
CA PRO A 301 4.73 -23.97 -13.32
C PRO A 301 4.90 -22.49 -12.94
N GLU A 302 6.13 -22.00 -12.90
CA GLU A 302 6.48 -20.60 -12.62
C GLU A 302 5.99 -19.67 -13.75
N ASP A 303 6.23 -20.05 -15.01
CA ASP A 303 5.74 -19.31 -16.18
C ASP A 303 4.20 -19.28 -16.19
N LEU A 304 3.58 -20.45 -15.97
CA LEU A 304 2.12 -20.59 -15.89
C LEU A 304 1.54 -19.72 -14.78
N ARG A 305 2.22 -19.60 -13.64
CA ARG A 305 1.80 -18.76 -12.51
C ARG A 305 1.90 -17.27 -12.83
N ALA A 306 3.03 -16.85 -13.40
CA ALA A 306 3.31 -15.45 -13.73
C ALA A 306 2.42 -14.91 -14.86
N GLN A 307 2.05 -15.77 -15.82
CA GLN A 307 1.27 -15.43 -17.01
C GLN A 307 -0.08 -16.14 -17.08
N ALA A 308 -0.64 -16.54 -15.93
CA ALA A 308 -1.85 -17.35 -15.85
C ALA A 308 -3.02 -16.77 -16.66
N GLU A 309 -3.26 -15.45 -16.57
CA GLU A 309 -4.36 -14.78 -17.28
C GLU A 309 -4.17 -14.84 -18.81
N HIS A 310 -2.93 -14.76 -19.30
CA HIS A 310 -2.60 -14.92 -20.71
C HIS A 310 -2.93 -16.34 -21.18
N PHE A 311 -2.45 -17.37 -20.47
CA PHE A 311 -2.70 -18.76 -20.84
C PHE A 311 -4.17 -19.17 -20.73
N ILE A 312 -4.87 -18.70 -19.68
CA ILE A 312 -6.32 -18.89 -19.54
C ILE A 312 -7.06 -18.24 -20.73
N SER A 313 -6.70 -17.00 -21.09
CA SER A 313 -7.31 -16.31 -22.23
C SER A 313 -7.04 -17.00 -23.57
N GLN A 314 -5.81 -17.49 -23.77
CA GLN A 314 -5.42 -18.26 -24.95
C GLN A 314 -6.26 -19.53 -25.08
N MET A 315 -6.35 -20.32 -23.99
CA MET A 315 -7.18 -21.52 -23.96
C MET A 315 -8.66 -21.21 -24.22
N LEU A 316 -9.22 -20.22 -23.54
CA LEU A 316 -10.63 -19.83 -23.67
C LEU A 316 -10.99 -19.27 -25.06
N SER A 317 -9.98 -18.85 -25.84
CA SER A 317 -10.19 -18.29 -27.18
C SER A 317 -9.99 -19.33 -28.29
N ASP A 318 -9.66 -20.58 -27.95
CA ASP A 318 -9.58 -21.66 -28.92
C ASP A 318 -10.98 -21.94 -29.51
N PRO A 319 -11.12 -22.04 -30.85
CA PRO A 319 -12.42 -22.26 -31.49
C PRO A 319 -13.17 -23.51 -31.00
N LEU A 320 -12.44 -24.59 -30.67
CA LEU A 320 -13.06 -25.83 -30.16
C LEU A 320 -13.57 -25.64 -28.74
N VAL A 321 -12.84 -24.89 -27.90
CA VAL A 321 -13.24 -24.55 -26.54
C VAL A 321 -14.48 -23.64 -26.55
N LEU A 322 -14.54 -22.66 -27.45
CA LEU A 322 -15.71 -21.81 -27.63
C LEU A 322 -16.94 -22.58 -28.08
N LEU A 323 -16.78 -23.54 -29.00
CA LEU A 323 -17.85 -24.42 -29.47
C LEU A 323 -18.40 -25.29 -28.34
N LEU A 324 -17.52 -25.81 -27.47
CA LEU A 324 -17.93 -26.54 -26.28
C LEU A 324 -18.74 -25.65 -25.33
N GLY A 325 -18.33 -24.39 -25.13
CA GLY A 325 -19.06 -23.43 -24.30
C GLY A 325 -20.48 -23.18 -24.82
N ASP A 326 -20.64 -23.07 -26.14
CA ASP A 326 -21.96 -23.00 -26.79
C ASP A 326 -22.79 -24.27 -26.55
N SER A 327 -22.18 -25.46 -26.67
CA SER A 327 -22.87 -26.73 -26.43
C SER A 327 -23.38 -26.85 -25.00
N LEU A 328 -22.55 -26.56 -24.00
CA LEU A 328 -22.92 -26.62 -22.58
C LEU A 328 -24.10 -25.70 -22.28
N ALA A 329 -24.07 -24.48 -22.81
CA ALA A 329 -25.14 -23.52 -22.65
C ALA A 329 -26.43 -23.94 -23.37
N PHE A 330 -26.29 -24.52 -24.56
CA PHE A 330 -27.40 -25.02 -25.36
C PHE A 330 -28.14 -26.16 -24.66
N ASP A 331 -27.40 -27.11 -24.07
CA ASP A 331 -27.95 -28.25 -23.33
C ASP A 331 -28.79 -27.79 -22.12
N GLN A 332 -28.34 -26.71 -21.46
CA GLN A 332 -29.07 -26.07 -20.35
C GLN A 332 -30.14 -25.06 -20.81
N ARG A 333 -30.40 -24.97 -22.12
CA ARG A 333 -31.38 -24.04 -22.72
C ARG A 333 -31.17 -22.58 -22.32
N PHE A 334 -29.91 -22.20 -22.06
CA PHE A 334 -29.53 -20.88 -21.58
C PHE A 334 -29.81 -19.78 -22.61
N ARG A 335 -30.17 -18.59 -22.11
CA ARG A 335 -30.32 -17.38 -22.91
C ARG A 335 -29.36 -16.31 -22.39
N GLY A 336 -28.54 -15.78 -23.30
CA GLY A 336 -27.60 -14.72 -23.00
C GLY A 336 -28.29 -13.36 -22.84
N ALA A 337 -27.49 -12.32 -22.60
CA ALA A 337 -27.95 -10.94 -22.43
C ALA A 337 -28.73 -10.39 -23.64
N SER A 338 -28.55 -10.99 -24.82
CA SER A 338 -29.31 -10.66 -26.04
C SER A 338 -30.77 -11.14 -26.03
N GLY A 339 -31.20 -11.88 -25.00
CA GLY A 339 -32.51 -12.54 -24.99
C GLY A 339 -32.56 -13.84 -25.81
N THR A 340 -31.49 -14.16 -26.52
CA THR A 340 -31.43 -15.27 -27.47
C THR A 340 -30.51 -16.37 -26.98
N ARG A 341 -30.51 -17.51 -27.68
CA ARG A 341 -29.53 -18.58 -27.46
C ARG A 341 -28.19 -18.31 -28.13
N GLN A 342 -28.07 -17.22 -28.90
CA GLN A 342 -26.80 -16.82 -29.49
C GLN A 342 -25.99 -16.07 -28.44
N LEU A 343 -24.86 -16.66 -28.06
CA LEU A 343 -23.98 -16.14 -27.03
C LEU A 343 -22.86 -15.29 -27.61
N SER A 344 -22.45 -14.29 -26.83
CA SER A 344 -21.18 -13.61 -27.01
C SER A 344 -20.02 -14.50 -26.60
N ASP A 345 -18.82 -14.19 -27.09
CA ASP A 345 -17.61 -14.92 -26.71
C ASP A 345 -17.35 -14.87 -25.20
N ALA A 346 -17.68 -13.76 -24.53
CA ALA A 346 -17.55 -13.68 -23.07
C ALA A 346 -18.47 -14.67 -22.36
N GLU A 347 -19.72 -14.81 -22.81
CA GLU A 347 -20.68 -15.76 -22.24
C GLU A 347 -20.25 -17.22 -22.47
N ARG A 348 -19.77 -17.56 -23.67
CA ARG A 348 -19.20 -18.89 -23.98
C ARG A 348 -18.06 -19.24 -23.04
N LYS A 349 -17.14 -18.30 -22.84
CA LYS A 349 -15.99 -18.47 -21.95
C LYS A 349 -16.40 -18.64 -20.49
N GLN A 350 -17.45 -17.94 -20.04
CA GLN A 350 -18.00 -18.10 -18.68
C GLN A 350 -18.54 -19.52 -18.44
N TRP A 351 -19.18 -20.14 -19.43
CA TRP A 351 -19.64 -21.53 -19.33
C TRP A 351 -18.48 -22.51 -19.14
N ILE A 352 -17.39 -22.34 -19.90
CA ILE A 352 -16.18 -23.16 -19.75
C ILE A 352 -15.53 -22.96 -18.36
N ILE A 353 -15.37 -21.71 -17.93
CA ILE A 353 -14.83 -21.40 -16.60
C ILE A 353 -15.69 -22.03 -15.50
N ALA A 354 -17.03 -21.91 -15.60
CA ALA A 354 -17.94 -22.47 -14.63
C ALA A 354 -17.80 -24.00 -14.52
N ALA A 355 -17.72 -24.69 -15.67
CA ALA A 355 -17.53 -26.14 -15.72
C ALA A 355 -16.19 -26.58 -15.11
N ILE A 356 -15.08 -25.92 -15.47
CA ILE A 356 -13.75 -26.22 -14.89
C ILE A 356 -13.77 -26.04 -13.37
N LYS A 357 -14.34 -24.94 -12.87
CA LYS A 357 -14.35 -24.66 -11.43
C LYS A 357 -15.23 -25.65 -10.66
N LEU A 358 -16.40 -26.01 -11.19
CA LEU A 358 -17.29 -26.99 -10.56
C LEU A 358 -16.72 -28.42 -10.56
N LYS A 359 -15.89 -28.77 -11.55
CA LYS A 359 -15.15 -30.05 -11.56
C LYS A 359 -14.10 -30.14 -10.45
N ILE A 360 -13.45 -29.03 -10.13
CA ILE A 360 -12.43 -28.98 -9.08
C ILE A 360 -13.07 -28.83 -7.70
N ASP A 361 -14.05 -27.95 -7.58
CA ASP A 361 -14.77 -27.66 -6.35
C ASP A 361 -16.28 -27.56 -6.64
N PRO A 362 -17.05 -28.66 -6.44
CA PRO A 362 -18.48 -28.69 -6.68
C PRO A 362 -19.30 -27.68 -5.86
N GLN A 363 -18.72 -27.14 -4.77
CA GLN A 363 -19.36 -26.12 -3.94
C GLN A 363 -19.03 -24.70 -4.42
N THR A 364 -18.37 -24.54 -5.58
CA THR A 364 -18.00 -23.23 -6.10
C THR A 364 -19.23 -22.34 -6.35
N PRO A 365 -19.20 -21.08 -5.86
CA PRO A 365 -18.17 -20.47 -5.05
C PRO A 365 -18.35 -20.86 -3.58
N GLY A 366 -17.36 -21.56 -3.02
CA GLY A 366 -17.30 -21.88 -1.60
C GLY A 366 -17.13 -20.62 -0.74
N ARG A 367 -17.11 -20.73 0.60
CA ARG A 367 -16.90 -19.58 1.52
C ARG A 367 -15.75 -18.66 1.06
N PRO A 368 -15.83 -17.31 1.17
CA PRO A 368 -14.70 -16.45 0.81
C PRO A 368 -13.45 -16.88 1.58
N GLY A 369 -12.29 -16.86 0.92
CA GLY A 369 -11.05 -17.40 1.48
C GLY A 369 -10.93 -18.93 1.48
N THR A 370 -11.90 -19.68 0.96
CA THR A 370 -11.84 -21.15 0.92
C THR A 370 -11.88 -21.65 -0.52
N ILE A 371 -10.98 -22.57 -0.86
CA ILE A 371 -10.85 -23.16 -2.20
C ILE A 371 -10.71 -24.68 -2.06
N ALA A 372 -11.66 -25.45 -2.59
CA ALA A 372 -11.62 -26.92 -2.55
C ALA A 372 -11.32 -27.49 -1.14
N GLY A 373 -11.91 -26.86 -0.11
CA GLY A 373 -11.70 -27.21 1.31
C GLY A 373 -10.46 -26.59 1.99
N TYR A 374 -9.55 -25.96 1.25
CA TYR A 374 -8.40 -25.26 1.82
C TYR A 374 -8.79 -23.85 2.29
N ASP A 375 -8.59 -23.53 3.58
CA ASP A 375 -8.90 -22.23 4.17
C ASP A 375 -7.66 -21.32 4.17
N LEU A 376 -7.62 -20.34 3.27
CA LEU A 376 -6.52 -19.40 3.11
C LEU A 376 -6.28 -18.56 4.38
N TYR A 377 -7.35 -18.26 5.12
CA TYR A 377 -7.30 -17.39 6.29
C TYR A 377 -7.31 -18.15 7.63
N GLN A 378 -6.95 -19.43 7.61
CA GLN A 378 -6.74 -20.19 8.84
C GLN A 378 -5.60 -19.60 9.68
N PRO A 379 -5.66 -19.68 11.02
CA PRO A 379 -4.62 -19.09 11.86
C PRO A 379 -3.21 -19.64 11.63
N GLY A 380 -3.09 -20.90 11.21
CA GLY A 380 -1.79 -21.51 10.86
C GLY A 380 -1.05 -20.82 9.71
N ASN A 381 -1.76 -20.03 8.90
CA ASN A 381 -1.15 -19.23 7.83
C ASN A 381 -0.64 -17.87 8.33
N SER A 382 -0.95 -17.47 9.56
CA SER A 382 -0.48 -16.20 10.13
C SER A 382 1.04 -16.16 10.20
N GLY A 383 1.62 -15.03 9.78
CA GLY A 383 3.07 -14.81 9.76
C GLY A 383 3.81 -15.48 8.59
N ARG A 384 3.08 -16.12 7.65
CA ARG A 384 3.65 -16.65 6.40
C ARG A 384 3.52 -15.65 5.26
N SER A 385 4.33 -15.79 4.22
CA SER A 385 4.21 -14.99 3.01
C SER A 385 3.01 -15.42 2.15
N MET A 386 2.49 -14.52 1.33
CA MET A 386 1.42 -14.83 0.37
C MET A 386 1.86 -15.92 -0.62
N ALA A 387 3.14 -15.91 -1.02
CA ALA A 387 3.70 -16.89 -1.95
C ALA A 387 3.73 -18.31 -1.35
N GLU A 388 4.13 -18.45 -0.09
CA GLU A 388 4.11 -19.74 0.62
C GLU A 388 2.69 -20.30 0.74
N VAL A 389 1.72 -19.47 1.12
CA VAL A 389 0.32 -19.92 1.25
C VAL A 389 -0.28 -20.30 -0.12
N ARG A 390 0.10 -19.59 -1.20
CA ARG A 390 -0.28 -19.97 -2.55
C ARG A 390 0.37 -21.28 -3.00
N ALA A 391 1.64 -21.50 -2.67
CA ALA A 391 2.33 -22.75 -2.97
C ALA A 391 1.65 -23.94 -2.27
N ASP A 392 1.22 -23.78 -1.01
CA ASP A 392 0.46 -24.79 -0.29
C ASP A 392 -0.92 -25.06 -0.91
N LEU A 393 -1.63 -24.01 -1.35
CA LEU A 393 -2.88 -24.17 -2.10
C LEU A 393 -2.64 -24.96 -3.41
N GLU A 394 -1.60 -24.63 -4.16
CA GLU A 394 -1.26 -25.35 -5.39
C GLU A 394 -0.88 -26.81 -5.09
N ALA A 395 -0.15 -27.07 -3.99
CA ALA A 395 0.13 -28.43 -3.52
C ALA A 395 -1.14 -29.18 -3.11
N HIS A 396 -2.10 -28.52 -2.47
CA HIS A 396 -3.41 -29.06 -2.14
C HIS A 396 -4.20 -29.44 -3.40
N LEU A 397 -4.25 -28.57 -4.40
CA LEU A 397 -4.93 -28.83 -5.67
C LEU A 397 -4.34 -30.02 -6.44
N LYS A 398 -3.01 -30.22 -6.38
CA LYS A 398 -2.33 -31.38 -7.00
C LYS A 398 -2.77 -32.73 -6.41
N GLN A 399 -3.40 -32.75 -5.24
CA GLN A 399 -3.94 -33.98 -4.65
C GLN A 399 -5.24 -34.45 -5.33
N ASN A 400 -5.87 -33.58 -6.14
CA ASN A 400 -7.04 -33.97 -6.93
C ASN A 400 -6.61 -34.85 -8.11
N LYS A 401 -7.02 -36.12 -8.09
CA LYS A 401 -6.68 -37.13 -9.11
C LYS A 401 -7.16 -36.79 -10.52
N LEU A 402 -8.17 -35.93 -10.66
CA LEU A 402 -8.70 -35.52 -11.96
C LEU A 402 -7.82 -34.48 -12.65
N LEU A 403 -6.95 -33.78 -11.90
CA LEU A 403 -6.18 -32.64 -12.36
C LEU A 403 -4.75 -33.03 -12.72
N ASP A 404 -4.27 -32.68 -13.92
CA ASP A 404 -2.83 -32.71 -14.24
C ASP A 404 -2.10 -31.78 -13.24
N PRO A 405 -1.13 -32.28 -12.44
CA PRO A 405 -0.44 -31.48 -11.45
C PRO A 405 0.23 -30.20 -12.00
N ARG A 406 0.57 -30.18 -13.30
CA ARG A 406 1.15 -29.01 -13.98
C ARG A 406 0.12 -27.88 -14.19
N ALA A 407 -1.16 -28.20 -14.22
CA ALA A 407 -2.25 -27.23 -14.38
C ALA A 407 -2.64 -26.52 -13.07
N ALA A 408 -2.10 -26.95 -11.92
CA ALA A 408 -2.42 -26.38 -10.60
C ALA A 408 -2.26 -24.85 -10.54
N PRO A 409 -1.23 -24.19 -11.10
CA PRO A 409 -1.11 -22.73 -11.08
C PRO A 409 -2.25 -22.00 -11.81
N LEU A 410 -2.75 -22.55 -12.93
CA LEU A 410 -3.85 -21.97 -13.70
C LEU A 410 -5.18 -22.12 -12.96
N VAL A 411 -5.43 -23.29 -12.39
CA VAL A 411 -6.64 -23.57 -11.59
C VAL A 411 -6.65 -22.75 -10.30
N ALA A 412 -5.51 -22.65 -9.62
CA ALA A 412 -5.34 -21.77 -8.46
C ALA A 412 -5.68 -20.32 -8.83
N HIS A 413 -5.20 -19.82 -9.97
CA HIS A 413 -5.54 -18.48 -10.44
C HIS A 413 -7.05 -18.29 -10.66
N LEU A 414 -7.73 -19.23 -11.32
CA LEU A 414 -9.18 -19.16 -11.55
C LEU A 414 -10.00 -19.14 -10.24
N LEU A 415 -9.59 -19.92 -9.24
CA LEU A 415 -10.29 -20.03 -7.96
C LEU A 415 -9.98 -18.83 -7.04
N LEU A 416 -8.71 -18.42 -6.96
CA LEU A 416 -8.28 -17.25 -6.19
C LEU A 416 -8.95 -15.96 -6.67
N ALA A 417 -9.17 -15.79 -7.97
CA ALA A 417 -9.83 -14.60 -8.53
C ALA A 417 -11.23 -14.34 -7.95
N SER A 418 -11.89 -15.36 -7.38
CA SER A 418 -13.19 -15.20 -6.73
C SER A 418 -13.13 -15.40 -5.21
N ALA A 419 -12.21 -16.23 -4.71
CA ALA A 419 -12.14 -16.54 -3.29
C ALA A 419 -11.25 -15.56 -2.50
N ALA A 420 -10.15 -15.09 -3.08
CA ALA A 420 -9.15 -14.23 -2.46
C ALA A 420 -8.31 -13.48 -3.53
N PRO A 421 -8.90 -12.50 -4.23
CA PRO A 421 -8.24 -11.79 -5.34
C PRO A 421 -6.95 -11.06 -4.94
N GLU A 422 -6.72 -10.80 -3.66
CA GLU A 422 -5.47 -10.22 -3.15
C GLU A 422 -4.22 -11.08 -3.41
N PHE A 423 -4.36 -12.41 -3.59
CA PHE A 423 -3.25 -13.28 -3.98
C PHE A 423 -2.84 -13.12 -5.46
N LEU A 424 -3.63 -12.36 -6.24
CA LEU A 424 -3.40 -12.12 -7.65
C LEU A 424 -2.97 -10.68 -7.94
N VAL A 425 -2.81 -9.85 -6.90
CA VAL A 425 -2.21 -8.52 -7.02
C VAL A 425 -0.74 -8.64 -7.41
N ARG A 426 -0.25 -7.73 -8.25
CA ARG A 426 1.10 -7.79 -8.80
C ARG A 426 2.13 -7.14 -7.89
N GLY A 427 3.33 -7.73 -7.86
CA GLY A 427 4.46 -7.14 -7.13
C GLY A 427 4.22 -7.03 -5.63
N ILE A 428 3.49 -8.01 -5.06
CA ILE A 428 3.38 -8.14 -3.60
C ILE A 428 4.79 -8.41 -3.07
N PRO A 429 5.28 -7.65 -2.08
CA PRO A 429 6.60 -7.88 -1.52
C PRO A 429 6.64 -9.19 -0.72
N ASP A 430 7.74 -9.93 -0.83
CA ASP A 430 7.97 -11.18 -0.10
C ASP A 430 8.04 -10.97 1.43
N THR A 431 8.16 -9.72 1.88
CA THR A 431 8.13 -9.33 3.30
C THR A 431 6.72 -9.21 3.87
N LEU A 432 5.66 -9.15 3.03
CA LEU A 432 4.29 -9.09 3.51
C LEU A 432 3.94 -10.39 4.25
N ARG A 433 3.40 -10.25 5.46
CA ARG A 433 3.02 -11.37 6.32
C ARG A 433 1.51 -11.45 6.45
N MET A 434 0.95 -12.64 6.19
CA MET A 434 -0.46 -12.93 6.40
C MET A 434 -0.86 -12.62 7.84
N GLY A 435 -1.96 -11.90 8.01
CA GLY A 435 -2.46 -11.48 9.33
C GLY A 435 -1.77 -10.25 9.90
N SER A 436 -0.82 -9.61 9.21
CA SER A 436 -0.30 -8.30 9.63
C SER A 436 -1.32 -7.18 9.32
N PRO A 437 -1.18 -5.98 9.93
CA PRO A 437 -1.99 -4.83 9.56
C PRO A 437 -1.89 -4.46 8.07
N GLU A 438 -0.69 -4.57 7.48
CA GLU A 438 -0.46 -4.28 6.06
C GLU A 438 -1.19 -5.28 5.15
N TRP A 439 -1.31 -6.53 5.58
CA TRP A 439 -2.12 -7.52 4.87
C TRP A 439 -3.62 -7.20 4.94
N ALA A 440 -4.11 -6.72 6.08
CA ALA A 440 -5.49 -6.26 6.21
C ALA A 440 -5.77 -5.05 5.30
N ASP A 441 -4.82 -4.11 5.21
CA ASP A 441 -4.87 -2.95 4.31
C ASP A 441 -4.89 -3.39 2.83
N LEU A 442 -4.08 -4.38 2.45
CA LEU A 442 -4.09 -4.96 1.10
C LEU A 442 -5.48 -5.50 0.76
N ARG A 443 -6.09 -6.30 1.65
CA ARG A 443 -7.43 -6.87 1.44
C ARG A 443 -8.50 -5.80 1.33
N LEU A 444 -8.42 -4.75 2.15
CA LEU A 444 -9.31 -3.59 2.05
C LEU A 444 -9.14 -2.89 0.69
N GLY A 445 -7.90 -2.63 0.26
CA GLY A 445 -7.62 -2.00 -1.03
C GLY A 445 -8.14 -2.82 -2.21
N VAL A 446 -7.97 -4.15 -2.16
CA VAL A 446 -8.55 -5.07 -3.15
C VAL A 446 -10.07 -5.02 -3.12
N MET A 447 -10.69 -5.10 -1.94
CA MET A 447 -12.16 -5.00 -1.84
C MET A 447 -12.67 -3.68 -2.41
N PHE A 448 -11.99 -2.57 -2.12
CA PHE A 448 -12.32 -1.27 -2.71
C PHE A 448 -12.22 -1.30 -4.24
N ALA A 449 -11.12 -1.82 -4.80
CA ALA A 449 -10.93 -1.94 -6.24
C ALA A 449 -12.04 -2.78 -6.91
N GLU A 450 -12.34 -3.95 -6.35
CA GLU A 450 -13.34 -4.88 -6.87
C GLU A 450 -14.76 -4.32 -6.80
N ARG A 451 -15.09 -3.58 -5.72
CA ARG A 451 -16.41 -2.96 -5.51
C ARG A 451 -16.62 -1.72 -6.38
N GLN A 452 -15.60 -0.88 -6.49
CA GLN A 452 -15.70 0.39 -7.21
C GLN A 452 -15.40 0.24 -8.70
N GLY A 453 -14.41 -0.57 -9.08
CA GLY A 453 -14.00 -0.79 -10.47
C GLY A 453 -14.77 -1.90 -11.17
N GLY A 454 -15.28 -2.87 -10.41
CA GLY A 454 -15.86 -4.11 -10.91
C GLY A 454 -14.92 -5.30 -10.73
N ALA A 455 -15.47 -6.50 -10.93
CA ALA A 455 -14.74 -7.74 -10.68
C ALA A 455 -13.47 -7.84 -11.53
N GLY A 456 -12.38 -8.29 -10.93
CA GLY A 456 -11.08 -8.52 -11.54
C GLY A 456 -10.20 -7.27 -11.70
N VAL A 457 -10.67 -6.08 -11.32
CA VAL A 457 -9.90 -4.83 -11.45
C VAL A 457 -8.61 -4.86 -10.64
N SER A 458 -8.61 -5.46 -9.46
CA SER A 458 -7.41 -5.53 -8.60
C SER A 458 -6.24 -6.29 -9.25
N ARG A 459 -6.53 -7.25 -10.14
CA ARG A 459 -5.52 -8.08 -10.84
C ARG A 459 -4.67 -7.29 -11.84
N ALA A 460 -5.22 -6.20 -12.37
CA ALA A 460 -4.51 -5.29 -13.26
C ALA A 460 -3.59 -4.32 -12.49
N MET A 461 -3.81 -4.17 -11.17
CA MET A 461 -3.11 -3.21 -10.33
C MET A 461 -1.85 -3.81 -9.69
N SER A 462 -0.84 -2.95 -9.45
CA SER A 462 0.29 -3.27 -8.60
C SER A 462 -0.05 -3.13 -7.12
N TYR A 463 0.76 -3.76 -6.26
CA TYR A 463 0.68 -3.63 -4.81
C TYR A 463 0.62 -2.16 -4.36
N ALA A 464 1.50 -1.30 -4.89
CA ALA A 464 1.51 0.12 -4.54
C ALA A 464 0.20 0.85 -4.93
N GLN A 465 -0.38 0.52 -6.09
CA GLN A 465 -1.65 1.10 -6.53
C GLN A 465 -2.82 0.62 -5.66
N VAL A 466 -2.85 -0.65 -5.27
CA VAL A 466 -3.87 -1.20 -4.37
C VAL A 466 -3.76 -0.59 -2.97
N MET A 467 -2.54 -0.50 -2.42
CA MET A 467 -2.30 0.13 -1.12
C MET A 467 -2.60 1.63 -1.12
N ALA A 468 -2.55 2.30 -2.28
CA ALA A 468 -3.00 3.68 -2.38
C ALA A 468 -4.52 3.82 -2.15
N LEU A 469 -5.31 2.81 -2.55
CA LEU A 469 -6.76 2.78 -2.32
C LEU A 469 -7.11 2.66 -0.84
N SER A 470 -6.41 1.80 -0.08
CA SER A 470 -6.66 1.62 1.36
C SER A 470 -6.34 2.89 2.18
N ARG A 471 -5.56 3.81 1.59
CA ARG A 471 -5.15 5.09 2.18
C ARG A 471 -6.07 6.26 1.83
N LEU A 472 -7.14 6.03 1.09
CA LEU A 472 -8.15 7.05 0.83
C LEU A 472 -8.98 7.28 2.09
N ASP A 473 -8.96 8.52 2.60
CA ASP A 473 -9.82 8.87 3.73
C ASP A 473 -11.26 9.11 3.22
N PRO A 474 -12.28 8.59 3.92
CA PRO A 474 -13.66 8.89 3.58
C PRO A 474 -13.91 10.39 3.68
N ARG A 475 -14.72 10.93 2.76
CA ARG A 475 -15.03 12.37 2.72
C ARG A 475 -16.26 12.70 3.54
N THR A 476 -17.15 11.72 3.72
CA THR A 476 -18.37 11.85 4.53
C THR A 476 -18.52 10.68 5.50
N PRO A 477 -19.33 10.82 6.57
CA PRO A 477 -19.63 9.71 7.48
C PRO A 477 -20.31 8.52 6.79
N GLU A 478 -21.14 8.75 5.77
CA GLU A 478 -21.80 7.70 5.00
C GLU A 478 -20.79 6.92 4.16
N GLU A 479 -19.82 7.62 3.55
CA GLU A 479 -18.68 6.99 2.87
C GLU A 479 -17.85 6.13 3.83
N ALA A 480 -17.60 6.63 5.05
CA ALA A 480 -16.88 5.89 6.06
C ALA A 480 -17.58 4.56 6.40
N ALA A 481 -18.90 4.55 6.54
CA ALA A 481 -19.66 3.32 6.81
C ALA A 481 -19.54 2.27 5.68
N ILE A 482 -19.47 2.72 4.41
CA ILE A 482 -19.23 1.82 3.27
C ILE A 482 -17.82 1.23 3.31
N LEU A 483 -16.81 2.07 3.57
CA LEU A 483 -15.42 1.62 3.65
C LEU A 483 -15.18 0.67 4.83
N ASP A 484 -15.76 0.96 5.99
CA ASP A 484 -15.72 0.07 7.16
C ASP A 484 -16.32 -1.30 6.79
N ASN A 485 -17.43 -1.32 6.06
CA ASN A 485 -18.05 -2.57 5.58
C ASN A 485 -17.14 -3.34 4.60
N TYR A 486 -16.40 -2.66 3.73
CA TYR A 486 -15.41 -3.31 2.85
C TYR A 486 -14.29 -3.98 3.65
N GLY A 487 -13.85 -3.35 4.74
CA GLY A 487 -12.75 -3.84 5.57
C GLY A 487 -13.14 -4.87 6.63
N MET A 488 -14.42 -4.99 6.99
CA MET A 488 -14.85 -5.78 8.14
C MET A 488 -14.40 -7.25 8.10
N ALA A 489 -14.49 -7.93 6.95
CA ALA A 489 -14.00 -9.31 6.83
C ALA A 489 -12.48 -9.39 7.02
N ALA A 490 -11.73 -8.43 6.48
CA ALA A 490 -10.28 -8.36 6.64
C ALA A 490 -9.88 -8.13 8.11
N LEU A 491 -10.60 -7.25 8.81
CA LEU A 491 -10.38 -6.99 10.23
C LEU A 491 -10.72 -8.19 11.11
N LEU A 492 -11.78 -8.93 10.78
CA LEU A 492 -12.16 -10.13 11.52
C LEU A 492 -11.12 -11.25 11.34
N ASP A 493 -10.70 -11.51 10.09
CA ASP A 493 -9.67 -12.50 9.83
C ASP A 493 -8.32 -12.08 10.42
N TRP A 494 -8.00 -10.77 10.44
CA TRP A 494 -6.84 -10.23 11.14
C TRP A 494 -6.92 -10.50 12.65
N GLY A 495 -8.07 -10.22 13.28
CA GLY A 495 -8.27 -10.47 14.72
C GLY A 495 -8.12 -11.94 15.08
N LEU A 496 -8.63 -12.84 14.24
CA LEU A 496 -8.44 -14.28 14.37
C LEU A 496 -6.97 -14.68 14.25
N MET A 497 -6.25 -14.18 13.23
CA MET A 497 -4.83 -14.50 13.00
C MET A 497 -3.89 -13.92 14.05
N GLN A 498 -4.26 -12.77 14.64
CA GLN A 498 -3.54 -12.12 15.73
C GLN A 498 -3.95 -12.65 17.11
N GLY A 499 -4.85 -13.62 17.21
CA GLY A 499 -5.22 -14.23 18.48
C GLY A 499 -6.04 -13.31 19.40
N VAL A 500 -6.73 -12.32 18.84
CA VAL A 500 -7.64 -11.43 19.60
C VAL A 500 -8.84 -12.21 20.13
N TYR A 501 -9.29 -13.22 19.38
CA TYR A 501 -10.30 -14.19 19.78
C TYR A 501 -10.09 -15.52 19.04
N THR A 502 -10.73 -16.57 19.53
CA THR A 502 -10.75 -17.87 18.89
C THR A 502 -11.82 -17.96 17.82
N ARG A 503 -11.65 -18.89 16.87
CA ARG A 503 -12.65 -19.15 15.84
C ARG A 503 -13.97 -19.63 16.50
N PRO A 504 -15.12 -19.01 16.19
CA PRO A 504 -16.43 -19.50 16.63
C PRO A 504 -16.66 -20.95 16.21
N ALA A 505 -17.24 -21.78 17.09
CA ALA A 505 -17.51 -23.19 16.81
C ALA A 505 -18.53 -23.39 15.67
N ASP A 506 -19.45 -22.44 15.48
CA ASP A 506 -20.43 -22.39 14.39
C ASP A 506 -19.92 -21.65 13.14
N GLY A 507 -18.67 -21.15 13.18
CA GLY A 507 -18.03 -20.39 12.10
C GLY A 507 -18.62 -18.99 11.88
N ARG A 508 -19.44 -18.47 12.80
CA ARG A 508 -20.13 -17.18 12.66
C ARG A 508 -19.53 -16.11 13.56
N TYR A 509 -19.06 -15.02 12.98
CA TYR A 509 -18.52 -13.89 13.74
C TYR A 509 -19.63 -13.09 14.44
N THR A 510 -19.31 -12.54 15.61
CA THR A 510 -20.25 -11.77 16.44
C THR A 510 -19.91 -10.28 16.44
N PRO A 511 -20.85 -9.37 16.78
CA PRO A 511 -20.56 -7.94 16.88
C PRO A 511 -19.48 -7.64 17.92
N GLN A 512 -19.43 -8.44 19.00
CA GLN A 512 -18.41 -8.33 20.02
C GLN A 512 -17.02 -8.64 19.47
N MET A 513 -16.87 -9.69 18.65
CA MET A 513 -15.59 -10.02 18.01
C MET A 513 -15.12 -8.91 17.06
N TYR A 514 -16.04 -8.31 16.30
CA TYR A 514 -15.71 -7.15 15.48
C TYR A 514 -15.18 -5.98 16.32
N GLN A 515 -15.87 -5.66 17.42
CA GLN A 515 -15.45 -4.60 18.33
C GLN A 515 -14.07 -4.89 18.95
N GLN A 516 -13.83 -6.13 19.38
CA GLN A 516 -12.53 -6.56 19.91
C GLN A 516 -11.41 -6.43 18.88
N ALA A 517 -11.64 -6.88 17.63
CA ALA A 517 -10.65 -6.73 16.56
C ALA A 517 -10.36 -5.25 16.28
N LYS A 518 -11.40 -4.42 16.22
CA LYS A 518 -11.28 -2.98 16.00
C LYS A 518 -10.43 -2.29 17.06
N GLU A 519 -10.76 -2.51 18.33
CA GLU A 519 -10.03 -1.94 19.47
C GLU A 519 -8.56 -2.39 19.49
N ALA A 520 -8.31 -3.68 19.25
CA ALA A 520 -6.95 -4.21 19.18
C ALA A 520 -6.14 -3.61 18.02
N PHE A 521 -6.76 -3.47 16.84
CA PHE A 521 -6.13 -2.90 15.65
C PHE A 521 -5.79 -1.42 15.87
N ASP A 522 -6.72 -0.64 16.40
CA ASP A 522 -6.52 0.78 16.71
C ASP A 522 -5.48 0.98 17.82
N ALA A 523 -5.46 0.12 18.84
CA ALA A 523 -4.45 0.16 19.90
C ALA A 523 -3.04 -0.10 19.36
N GLN A 524 -2.86 -1.15 18.54
CA GLN A 524 -1.59 -1.46 17.90
C GLN A 524 -1.11 -0.30 17.01
N ARG A 525 -2.01 0.23 16.18
CA ARG A 525 -1.73 1.39 15.32
C ARG A 525 -1.30 2.63 16.11
N THR A 526 -2.02 2.95 17.20
CA THR A 526 -1.71 4.10 18.04
C THR A 526 -0.33 3.98 18.68
N GLN A 527 0.03 2.80 19.19
CA GLN A 527 1.36 2.56 19.76
C GLN A 527 2.46 2.69 18.69
N LEU A 528 2.24 2.22 17.47
CA LEU A 528 3.21 2.36 16.37
C LEU A 528 3.38 3.82 15.92
N LEU A 529 2.30 4.61 15.91
CA LEU A 529 2.38 6.05 15.63
C LEU A 529 3.13 6.80 16.75
N GLN A 530 2.90 6.42 18.01
CA GLN A 530 3.68 6.95 19.13
C GLN A 530 5.16 6.59 19.00
N ALA A 531 5.48 5.34 18.65
CA ALA A 531 6.86 4.92 18.37
C ALA A 531 7.51 5.76 17.26
N LEU A 532 6.80 6.00 16.15
CA LEU A 532 7.25 6.88 15.08
C LEU A 532 7.52 8.31 15.57
N ASN A 533 6.63 8.85 16.41
CA ASN A 533 6.83 10.17 17.01
C ASN A 533 8.08 10.21 17.91
N HIS A 534 8.35 9.15 18.67
CA HIS A 534 9.57 9.03 19.47
C HIS A 534 10.83 9.01 18.60
N PHE A 535 10.80 8.34 17.45
CA PHE A 535 11.93 8.32 16.50
C PHE A 535 12.18 9.66 15.81
N ASN A 536 11.16 10.50 15.67
CA ASN A 536 11.27 11.85 15.09
C ASN A 536 11.81 12.90 16.09
N VAL A 537 11.98 12.56 17.37
CA VAL A 537 12.58 13.46 18.36
C VAL A 537 14.09 13.54 18.08
N ALA A 538 14.59 14.75 17.80
CA ALA A 538 16.03 14.96 17.62
C ALA A 538 16.78 14.77 18.96
N LEU A 539 18.03 14.30 18.89
CA LEU A 539 18.91 14.21 20.06
C LEU A 539 19.06 15.61 20.71
N PRO A 540 18.78 15.75 22.02
CA PRO A 540 19.03 17.02 22.72
C PRO A 540 20.53 17.31 22.73
N THR A 541 20.91 18.56 22.42
CA THR A 541 22.31 18.99 22.43
C THR A 541 22.54 20.13 23.41
N ARG A 542 23.74 20.16 23.99
CA ARG A 542 24.18 21.23 24.90
C ARG A 542 24.07 22.60 24.25
N GLU A 543 24.44 22.71 22.97
CA GLU A 543 24.36 23.96 22.22
C GLU A 543 22.91 24.44 22.05
N LYS A 544 22.00 23.55 21.64
CA LYS A 544 20.59 23.91 21.47
C LYS A 544 19.98 24.39 22.79
N ARG A 545 20.24 23.68 23.90
CA ARG A 545 19.77 24.09 25.22
C ARG A 545 20.38 25.43 25.67
N ALA A 546 21.67 25.64 25.41
CA ALA A 546 22.33 26.90 25.71
C ALA A 546 21.70 28.08 24.94
N ILE A 547 21.39 27.90 23.65
CA ILE A 547 20.72 28.92 22.82
C ILE A 547 19.31 29.20 23.33
N GLU A 548 18.53 28.17 23.67
CA GLU A 548 17.17 28.33 24.21
C GLU A 548 17.19 29.14 25.52
N ASN A 549 18.11 28.82 26.44
CA ASN A 549 18.30 29.58 27.67
C ASN A 549 18.74 31.03 27.41
N LEU A 550 19.68 31.24 26.47
CA LEU A 550 20.15 32.59 26.10
C LEU A 550 19.03 33.44 25.47
N ARG A 551 18.10 32.84 24.71
CA ARG A 551 16.94 33.56 24.16
C ARG A 551 16.03 34.15 25.23
N HIS A 552 15.96 33.57 26.41
CA HIS A 552 15.17 34.14 27.51
C HIS A 552 15.78 35.44 28.05
N VAL A 553 17.11 35.54 28.08
CA VAL A 553 17.82 36.75 28.56
C VAL A 553 18.19 37.73 27.43
N PHE A 554 18.04 37.31 26.17
CA PHE A 554 18.17 38.13 24.96
C PHE A 554 16.92 37.99 24.05
N PRO A 555 15.73 38.43 24.51
CA PRO A 555 14.47 38.18 23.80
C PRO A 555 14.37 38.87 22.43
N ASP A 556 15.07 39.99 22.25
CA ASP A 556 15.03 40.80 21.04
C ASP A 556 16.00 40.32 19.94
N LEU A 557 16.82 39.29 20.23
CA LEU A 557 17.84 38.79 19.31
C LEU A 557 17.42 37.48 18.65
N SER A 558 17.69 37.36 17.36
CA SER A 558 17.56 36.11 16.62
C SER A 558 18.64 35.09 17.04
N VAL A 559 18.45 33.82 16.70
CA VAL A 559 19.45 32.76 16.98
C VAL A 559 20.80 33.09 16.36
N GLU A 560 20.84 33.58 15.12
CA GLU A 560 22.08 33.97 14.44
C GLU A 560 22.75 35.17 15.11
N GLN A 561 21.96 36.12 15.61
CA GLN A 561 22.49 37.25 16.37
C GLN A 561 23.09 36.80 17.70
N ILE A 562 22.44 35.87 18.42
CA ILE A 562 22.98 35.29 19.66
C ILE A 562 24.28 34.53 19.39
N LYS A 563 24.34 33.74 18.31
CA LYS A 563 25.55 33.01 17.90
C LYS A 563 26.71 33.96 17.53
N ALA A 564 26.40 35.14 17.00
CA ALA A 564 27.40 36.15 16.66
C ALA A 564 27.94 36.92 17.89
N LEU A 565 27.28 36.85 19.04
CA LEU A 565 27.75 37.54 20.26
C LEU A 565 29.02 36.92 20.80
N ARG A 566 29.89 37.79 21.33
CA ARG A 566 31.15 37.40 21.97
C ARG A 566 31.25 38.00 23.37
N VAL A 567 32.09 37.41 24.20
CA VAL A 567 32.46 37.91 25.52
C VAL A 567 33.96 38.15 25.60
N TYR A 568 34.34 39.14 26.39
CA TYR A 568 35.72 39.58 26.57
C TYR A 568 36.04 39.76 28.05
N ILE A 569 37.25 39.38 28.47
CA ILE A 569 37.66 39.51 29.88
C ILE A 569 37.79 40.99 30.24
N ALA A 570 37.05 41.41 31.27
CA ALA A 570 36.97 42.81 31.67
C ALA A 570 38.26 43.31 32.32
N ASP A 571 38.82 42.55 33.26
CA ASP A 571 40.01 42.92 34.02
C ASP A 571 41.28 42.92 33.14
N PRO A 572 41.97 44.06 32.95
CA PRO A 572 43.26 44.13 32.26
C PRO A 572 44.36 43.24 32.85
N ASN A 573 44.36 43.00 34.16
CA ASN A 573 45.39 42.21 34.83
C ASN A 573 45.18 40.72 34.64
N GLU A 574 43.93 40.24 34.67
CA GLU A 574 43.60 38.85 34.34
C GLU A 574 44.03 38.53 32.89
N ARG A 575 43.76 39.44 31.95
CA ARG A 575 44.18 39.31 30.54
C ARG A 575 45.69 39.14 30.37
N ARG A 576 46.51 39.84 31.17
CA ARG A 576 47.98 39.75 31.12
C ARG A 576 48.50 38.42 31.65
N ASN A 577 47.77 37.80 32.58
CA ASN A 577 48.15 36.57 33.26
C ASN A 577 47.48 35.32 32.66
N GLN A 578 46.69 35.48 31.59
CA GLN A 578 46.00 34.39 30.91
C GLN A 578 47.01 33.43 30.26
N LYS A 579 46.77 32.12 30.37
CA LYS A 579 47.54 31.11 29.63
C LYS A 579 47.36 31.32 28.12
N LEU A 580 48.42 31.07 27.34
CA LEU A 580 48.40 31.23 25.88
C LEU A 580 47.33 30.34 25.19
N SER A 581 46.95 29.23 25.82
CA SER A 581 45.91 28.31 25.37
C SER A 581 44.47 28.79 25.66
N GLU A 582 44.29 29.86 26.43
CA GLU A 582 42.97 30.37 26.81
C GLU A 582 42.69 31.70 26.10
N PRO A 583 41.71 31.76 25.17
CA PRO A 583 41.42 32.97 24.41
C PRO A 583 40.77 34.04 25.30
N VAL A 584 41.22 35.28 25.15
CA VAL A 584 40.70 36.45 25.88
C VAL A 584 39.30 36.87 25.39
N THR A 585 38.98 36.56 24.12
CA THR A 585 37.66 36.80 23.52
C THR A 585 37.04 35.48 23.07
N ARG A 586 35.83 35.17 23.54
CA ARG A 586 35.15 33.90 23.25
C ARG A 586 33.72 34.11 22.72
N PRO A 587 33.17 33.17 21.95
CA PRO A 587 31.74 33.18 21.64
C PRO A 587 30.91 33.09 22.92
N LEU A 588 29.82 33.85 23.00
CA LEU A 588 28.95 33.86 24.18
C LEU A 588 28.39 32.46 24.47
N VAL A 589 27.86 31.80 23.43
CA VAL A 589 27.24 30.47 23.52
C VAL A 589 28.24 29.45 24.07
N GLU A 590 29.45 29.36 23.50
CA GLU A 590 30.48 28.44 23.97
C GLU A 590 30.92 28.70 25.40
N THR A 591 31.06 29.98 25.77
CA THR A 591 31.47 30.36 27.13
C THR A 591 30.43 29.91 28.15
N TYR A 592 29.15 30.05 27.81
CA TYR A 592 28.04 29.55 28.63
C TYR A 592 28.01 28.00 28.68
N MET A 593 28.19 27.32 27.55
CA MET A 593 28.24 25.84 27.48
C MET A 593 29.35 25.23 28.33
N THR A 594 30.52 25.88 28.41
CA THR A 594 31.64 25.46 29.26
C THR A 594 31.46 25.76 30.74
N GLY A 595 30.43 26.54 31.12
CA GLY A 595 30.25 27.01 32.50
C GLY A 595 31.21 28.13 32.91
N ASP A 596 32.04 28.60 31.98
CA ASP A 596 33.02 29.67 32.22
C ASP A 596 32.38 31.06 32.25
N LEU A 597 31.11 31.20 31.84
CA LEU A 597 30.35 32.45 31.86
C LEU A 597 29.92 32.79 33.29
N VAL A 598 30.87 33.31 34.08
CA VAL A 598 30.70 33.68 35.49
C VAL A 598 30.61 35.19 35.67
N GLU A 599 29.92 35.60 36.74
CA GLU A 599 29.72 37.01 37.07
C GLU A 599 31.05 37.74 37.36
N GLY A 600 31.13 39.01 36.95
CA GLY A 600 32.24 39.91 37.26
C GLY A 600 33.48 39.73 36.38
N ARG A 601 33.55 38.67 35.57
CA ARG A 601 34.69 38.36 34.71
C ARG A 601 34.56 38.91 33.29
N TRP A 602 33.37 38.83 32.72
CA TRP A 602 33.14 39.05 31.29
C TRP A 602 32.39 40.36 31.03
N MET A 603 32.74 41.01 29.92
CA MET A 603 31.91 42.02 29.26
C MET A 603 31.38 41.46 27.93
N LEU A 604 30.17 41.85 27.53
CA LEU A 604 29.54 41.47 26.28
C LEU A 604 30.04 42.36 25.14
N LEU A 605 30.41 41.75 24.01
CA LEU A 605 30.78 42.42 22.77
C LEU A 605 29.72 42.19 21.69
N THR A 606 29.21 43.27 21.12
CA THR A 606 28.37 43.21 19.93
C THR A 606 29.23 43.07 18.65
N PRO A 607 28.69 42.49 17.56
CA PRO A 607 29.42 42.35 16.31
C PRO A 607 29.94 43.70 15.81
N GLY A 608 31.25 43.80 15.56
CA GLY A 608 31.91 45.03 15.07
C GLY A 608 32.31 46.03 16.16
N GLN A 609 32.03 45.77 17.44
CA GLN A 609 32.47 46.64 18.53
C GLN A 609 34.00 46.59 18.69
N ALA A 610 34.66 47.77 18.68
CA ALA A 610 36.09 47.88 18.89
C ALA A 610 36.47 47.49 20.34
N LEU A 611 37.52 46.70 20.49
CA LEU A 611 38.03 46.32 21.81
C LEU A 611 38.54 47.55 22.58
N PRO A 612 38.36 47.61 23.91
CA PRO A 612 38.93 48.68 24.72
C PRO A 612 40.46 48.65 24.62
N LYS A 613 41.05 49.68 24.00
CA LYS A 613 42.51 49.82 23.87
C LYS A 613 43.00 50.83 24.91
N SER A 614 43.98 50.44 25.70
CA SER A 614 44.76 51.42 26.47
C SER A 614 45.45 52.39 25.49
N PRO A 615 45.59 53.68 25.85
CA PRO A 615 46.29 54.64 25.01
C PRO A 615 47.69 54.13 24.66
N THR A 616 48.14 54.40 23.43
CA THR A 616 49.48 54.02 22.99
C THR A 616 50.52 54.73 23.84
N ARG A 617 51.42 53.95 24.48
CA ARG A 617 52.53 54.49 25.26
C ARG A 617 53.35 55.43 24.40
N LYS A 618 53.48 56.69 24.84
CA LYS A 618 54.33 57.67 24.16
C LYS A 618 55.79 57.56 24.62
N THR A 619 56.04 56.97 25.81
CA THR A 619 57.39 56.78 26.34
C THR A 619 57.54 55.45 27.13
N PRO A 620 58.77 54.92 27.28
CA PRO A 620 59.07 53.75 28.11
C PRO A 620 58.79 53.92 29.61
N PHE A 621 58.51 55.14 30.09
CA PHE A 621 58.28 55.46 31.50
C PHE A 621 56.78 55.65 31.86
N ASP A 622 55.87 55.50 30.90
CA ASP A 622 54.42 55.55 31.12
C ASP A 622 53.90 54.21 31.70
N PHE A 623 54.16 53.99 32.99
CA PHE A 623 53.76 52.76 33.68
C PHE A 623 52.27 52.77 34.13
N ASN A 624 51.58 53.91 34.10
CA ASN A 624 50.25 54.12 34.72
C ASN A 624 49.13 54.69 33.82
N GLN A 625 49.23 54.64 32.49
CA GLN A 625 48.08 55.02 31.64
C GLN A 625 47.06 53.86 31.56
N GLY A 626 46.16 53.81 32.55
CA GLY A 626 44.94 53.01 32.49
C GLY A 626 43.95 53.51 31.44
N LEU A 627 42.80 52.83 31.32
CA LEU A 627 41.66 53.32 30.54
C LEU A 627 41.20 54.69 31.07
N SER A 628 40.56 55.50 30.22
CA SER A 628 39.94 56.73 30.71
C SER A 628 38.84 56.39 31.72
N LYS A 629 38.51 57.31 32.64
CA LYS A 629 37.43 57.09 33.61
C LYS A 629 36.09 56.76 32.92
N ALA A 630 35.80 57.44 31.81
CA ALA A 630 34.60 57.18 31.02
C ALA A 630 34.59 55.78 30.37
N ASP A 631 35.73 55.31 29.86
CA ASP A 631 35.85 53.96 29.30
C ASP A 631 35.72 52.88 30.39
N GLN A 632 36.29 53.14 31.57
CA GLN A 632 36.15 52.24 32.72
C GLN A 632 34.70 52.15 33.21
N ASP A 633 34.01 53.28 33.35
CA ASP A 633 32.60 53.34 33.75
C ASP A 633 31.69 52.60 32.73
N ALA A 634 32.00 52.71 31.43
CA ALA A 634 31.29 51.99 30.37
C ALA A 634 31.51 50.47 30.42
N ILE A 635 32.73 50.03 30.72
CA ILE A 635 33.04 48.62 30.95
C ILE A 635 32.28 48.10 32.18
N ASP A 636 32.32 48.83 33.30
CA ASP A 636 31.66 48.42 34.54
C ASP A 636 30.13 48.38 34.39
N ALA A 637 29.55 49.27 33.57
CA ALA A 637 28.14 49.22 33.21
C ALA A 637 27.81 47.99 32.35
N ASN A 638 28.65 47.66 31.37
CA ASN A 638 28.47 46.47 30.53
C ASN A 638 28.57 45.17 31.35
N VAL A 639 29.57 45.05 32.23
CA VAL A 639 29.73 43.90 33.13
C VAL A 639 28.51 43.76 34.05
N ARG A 640 28.01 44.85 34.64
CA ARG A 640 26.79 44.80 35.47
C ARG A 640 25.56 44.35 34.67
N ALA A 641 25.41 44.84 33.44
CA ALA A 641 24.31 44.43 32.57
C ALA A 641 24.40 42.95 32.16
N LEU A 642 25.59 42.44 31.90
CA LEU A 642 25.80 41.02 31.60
C LEU A 642 25.59 40.16 32.85
N ASN A 643 26.09 40.55 34.02
CA ASN A 643 25.89 39.83 35.28
C ASN A 643 24.39 39.66 35.60
N ALA A 644 23.58 40.70 35.41
CA ALA A 644 22.13 40.62 35.60
C ALA A 644 21.46 39.57 34.69
N LYS A 645 22.03 39.32 33.50
CA LYS A 645 21.59 38.25 32.59
C LYS A 645 22.13 36.89 33.03
N ILE A 646 23.40 36.80 33.43
CA ILE A 646 24.03 35.56 33.93
C ILE A 646 23.25 35.00 35.13
N ALA A 647 22.83 35.86 36.06
CA ALA A 647 22.04 35.47 37.23
C ALA A 647 20.71 34.76 36.90
N GLN A 648 20.18 34.94 35.69
CA GLN A 648 18.93 34.33 35.23
C GLN A 648 19.16 33.05 34.39
N LEU A 649 20.42 32.75 34.04
CA LEU A 649 20.75 31.60 33.21
C LEU A 649 20.88 30.33 34.06
N PRO A 650 20.13 29.26 33.76
CA PRO A 650 20.28 27.99 34.47
C PRO A 650 21.58 27.27 34.07
N ASN A 651 21.99 26.26 34.84
CA ASN A 651 23.16 25.45 34.48
C ASN A 651 22.82 24.44 33.37
N VAL A 652 23.30 24.71 32.14
CA VAL A 652 23.07 23.84 30.96
C VAL A 652 23.61 22.42 31.18
N GLN A 653 24.75 22.28 31.88
CA GLN A 653 25.40 20.99 32.10
C GLN A 653 24.59 20.10 33.05
N ALA A 654 23.85 20.71 33.97
CA ALA A 654 22.93 20.00 34.87
C ALA A 654 21.60 19.62 34.19
N GLN A 655 21.18 20.35 33.15
CA GLN A 655 19.92 20.09 32.42
C GLN A 655 20.05 18.94 31.42
N LEU A 656 21.19 18.86 30.71
CA LEU A 656 21.37 17.95 29.58
C LEU A 656 21.19 16.44 29.93
N PRO A 657 21.70 15.91 31.05
CA PRO A 657 21.58 14.48 31.35
C PRO A 657 20.12 13.99 31.40
N ALA A 658 19.23 14.73 32.06
CA ALA A 658 17.82 14.35 32.17
C ALA A 658 17.09 14.35 30.82
N GLU A 659 17.47 15.25 29.92
CA GLU A 659 16.92 15.31 28.56
C GLU A 659 17.40 14.15 27.70
N VAL A 660 18.70 13.81 27.79
CA VAL A 660 19.27 12.63 27.14
C VAL A 660 18.61 11.36 27.67
N ASP A 661 18.38 11.26 28.98
CA ASP A 661 17.69 10.13 29.60
C ASP A 661 16.25 10.00 29.09
N THR A 662 15.53 11.11 28.97
CA THR A 662 14.18 11.15 28.39
C THR A 662 14.19 10.73 26.92
N TYR A 663 15.16 11.20 26.14
CA TYR A 663 15.35 10.81 24.75
C TYR A 663 15.61 9.30 24.61
N LEU A 664 16.53 8.75 25.40
CA LEU A 664 16.85 7.32 25.38
C LEU A 664 15.66 6.46 25.84
N ALA A 665 14.90 6.92 26.84
CA ALA A 665 13.69 6.23 27.29
C ALA A 665 12.62 6.16 26.19
N ASN A 666 12.38 7.28 25.49
CA ASN A 666 11.47 7.34 24.35
C ASN A 666 11.91 6.42 23.21
N LEU A 667 13.20 6.41 22.89
CA LEU A 667 13.77 5.55 21.86
C LEU A 667 13.64 4.07 22.22
N LYS A 668 13.93 3.73 23.49
CA LYS A 668 13.74 2.38 24.05
C LYS A 668 12.28 1.93 23.97
N GLN A 669 11.33 2.81 24.29
CA GLN A 669 9.91 2.53 24.16
C GLN A 669 9.50 2.31 22.70
N GLY A 670 9.97 3.17 21.78
CA GLY A 670 9.70 3.03 20.35
C GLY A 670 10.22 1.70 19.78
N LEU A 671 11.48 1.37 20.06
CA LEU A 671 12.09 0.10 19.62
C LEU A 671 11.42 -1.11 20.27
N SER A 672 10.95 -0.99 21.52
CA SER A 672 10.17 -2.04 22.18
C SER A 672 8.89 -2.33 21.40
N THR A 673 8.13 -1.29 21.04
CA THR A 673 6.87 -1.43 20.29
C THR A 673 7.09 -2.07 18.92
N VAL A 674 8.13 -1.67 18.17
CA VAL A 674 8.39 -2.30 16.88
C VAL A 674 8.87 -3.75 17.04
N THR A 675 9.65 -4.06 18.08
CA THR A 675 10.06 -5.45 18.37
C THR A 675 8.87 -6.36 18.67
N LYS A 676 7.87 -5.86 19.42
CA LYS A 676 6.59 -6.59 19.59
C LYS A 676 5.90 -6.87 18.27
N ARG A 677 5.85 -5.88 17.37
CA ARG A 677 5.27 -6.04 16.02
C ARG A 677 6.02 -7.11 15.23
N MET A 678 7.36 -7.14 15.27
CA MET A 678 8.14 -8.17 14.61
C MET A 678 7.82 -9.57 15.13
N ILE A 679 7.73 -9.74 16.46
CA ILE A 679 7.35 -11.02 17.08
C ILE A 679 5.92 -11.43 16.69
N ALA A 680 4.97 -10.48 16.72
CA ALA A 680 3.57 -10.73 16.32
C ALA A 680 3.39 -11.10 14.84
N ASN A 681 4.36 -10.74 13.99
CA ASN A 681 4.37 -11.06 12.56
C ASN A 681 5.15 -12.34 12.22
N LEU A 682 5.75 -13.03 13.20
CA LEU A 682 6.37 -14.34 12.99
C LEU A 682 5.32 -15.41 12.66
N PRO A 683 5.71 -16.50 11.95
CA PRO A 683 4.86 -17.67 11.77
C PRO A 683 4.29 -18.17 13.09
N LEU A 684 3.04 -18.66 13.07
CA LEU A 684 2.32 -19.09 14.28
C LEU A 684 3.15 -20.02 15.19
N ALA A 685 3.82 -21.02 14.61
CA ALA A 685 4.63 -21.97 15.37
C ALA A 685 5.79 -21.30 16.13
N ASP A 686 6.38 -20.25 15.56
CA ASP A 686 7.47 -19.51 16.18
C ASP A 686 6.96 -18.57 17.27
N ARG A 687 5.77 -17.96 17.08
CA ARG A 687 5.08 -17.21 18.13
C ARG A 687 4.74 -18.09 19.33
N GLN A 688 4.14 -19.25 19.10
CA GLN A 688 3.83 -20.20 20.16
C GLN A 688 5.10 -20.64 20.91
N ALA A 689 6.22 -20.85 20.20
CA ALA A 689 7.48 -21.20 20.84
C ALA A 689 8.04 -20.10 21.75
N LEU A 690 7.91 -18.82 21.38
CA LEU A 690 8.33 -17.69 22.21
C LEU A 690 7.39 -17.46 23.40
N GLU A 691 6.09 -17.71 23.22
CA GLU A 691 5.06 -17.50 24.23
C GLU A 691 5.05 -18.61 25.30
N LEU A 692 5.31 -19.86 24.90
CA LEU A 692 5.15 -21.03 25.78
C LEU A 692 6.47 -21.73 26.14
N GLY A 693 7.51 -21.53 25.34
CA GLY A 693 8.80 -22.18 25.50
C GLY A 693 9.70 -21.54 26.55
N LYS A 694 10.77 -22.24 26.90
CA LYS A 694 11.88 -21.70 27.70
C LYS A 694 12.68 -20.75 26.79
N VAL A 695 12.86 -19.50 27.20
CA VAL A 695 13.51 -18.45 26.38
C VAL A 695 14.79 -17.94 27.05
N GLU A 696 15.87 -17.90 26.28
CA GLU A 696 17.19 -17.40 26.69
C GLU A 696 17.69 -16.38 25.68
N LEU A 697 18.33 -15.30 26.16
CA LEU A 697 18.83 -14.21 25.32
C LEU A 697 20.36 -14.18 25.41
N PHE A 698 21.01 -13.83 24.30
CA PHE A 698 22.46 -13.76 24.18
C PHE A 698 22.90 -12.51 23.42
N ALA A 699 23.98 -11.88 23.89
CA ALA A 699 24.71 -10.83 23.20
C ALA A 699 25.96 -11.44 22.57
N LEU A 700 26.41 -10.83 21.48
CA LEU A 700 27.70 -11.10 20.88
C LEU A 700 28.66 -9.96 21.21
N ARG A 701 29.94 -10.26 21.39
CA ARG A 701 30.99 -9.25 21.44
C ARG A 701 32.28 -9.77 20.82
N GLU A 702 33.16 -8.87 20.41
CA GLU A 702 34.53 -9.22 20.08
C GLU A 702 35.39 -9.41 21.34
N GLN A 703 36.46 -10.19 21.21
CA GLN A 703 37.47 -10.36 22.26
C GLN A 703 38.26 -9.07 22.54
N VAL A 704 38.84 -8.94 23.73
CA VAL A 704 39.78 -7.86 24.05
C VAL A 704 41.20 -8.33 23.74
N ASP A 705 41.79 -7.79 22.68
CA ASP A 705 43.08 -8.28 22.17
C ASP A 705 44.23 -8.09 23.17
N GLY A 706 44.88 -9.19 23.54
CA GLY A 706 46.11 -9.20 24.34
C GLY A 706 45.96 -8.66 25.77
N VAL A 707 44.72 -8.48 26.27
CA VAL A 707 44.44 -8.02 27.63
C VAL A 707 43.93 -9.18 28.47
N PRO A 708 44.68 -9.61 29.51
CA PRO A 708 44.21 -10.65 30.40
C PRO A 708 42.90 -10.28 31.10
N THR A 709 42.07 -11.26 31.40
CA THR A 709 40.74 -11.06 31.99
C THR A 709 40.76 -10.27 33.29
N LEU A 710 41.85 -10.36 34.07
CA LEU A 710 42.03 -9.60 35.31
C LEU A 710 42.20 -8.08 35.07
N ASP A 711 42.74 -7.70 33.92
CA ASP A 711 43.05 -6.31 33.56
C ASP A 711 42.01 -5.67 32.64
N GLN A 712 41.04 -6.45 32.16
CA GLN A 712 39.97 -5.94 31.31
C GLN A 712 39.09 -4.98 32.11
N THR A 713 38.91 -3.77 31.60
CA THR A 713 37.95 -2.84 32.19
C THR A 713 36.54 -3.14 31.67
N PRO A 714 35.49 -2.87 32.47
CA PRO A 714 34.11 -2.98 31.99
C PRO A 714 33.89 -2.21 30.68
N ASP A 715 34.46 -1.01 30.56
CA ASP A 715 34.34 -0.18 29.36
C ASP A 715 34.96 -0.84 28.12
N GLN A 716 36.13 -1.48 28.25
CA GLN A 716 36.78 -2.17 27.12
C GLN A 716 35.97 -3.36 26.60
N VAL A 717 35.31 -4.09 27.50
CA VAL A 717 34.40 -5.19 27.15
C VAL A 717 33.14 -4.63 26.50
N GLU A 718 32.64 -3.51 27.03
CA GLU A 718 31.40 -2.90 26.61
C GLU A 718 31.49 -2.23 25.23
N GLU A 719 32.61 -1.58 24.93
CA GLU A 719 32.91 -0.99 23.61
C GLU A 719 32.90 -2.03 22.47
N ARG A 720 33.17 -3.30 22.79
CA ARG A 720 33.20 -4.41 21.82
C ARG A 720 31.88 -5.16 21.72
N ARG A 721 30.86 -4.76 22.49
CA ARG A 721 29.55 -5.41 22.48
C ARG A 721 28.81 -5.09 21.18
N GLY A 722 28.33 -6.12 20.52
CA GLY A 722 27.45 -6.04 19.37
C GLY A 722 26.02 -5.61 19.75
N ARG A 723 25.84 -4.33 20.08
CA ARG A 723 24.58 -3.78 20.62
C ARG A 723 23.41 -3.70 19.64
N LYS A 724 23.66 -3.93 18.35
CA LYS A 724 22.65 -3.85 17.28
C LYS A 724 21.77 -5.09 17.21
N GLY A 725 22.29 -6.23 17.63
CA GLY A 725 21.63 -7.53 17.48
C GLY A 725 21.59 -8.31 18.78
N THR A 726 20.51 -9.03 19.03
CA THR A 726 20.39 -9.97 20.15
C THR A 726 19.96 -11.33 19.63
N LEU A 727 20.63 -12.39 20.05
CA LEU A 727 20.24 -13.76 19.73
C LEU A 727 19.25 -14.27 20.79
N ILE A 728 18.11 -14.78 20.36
CA ILE A 728 17.12 -15.45 21.21
C ILE A 728 17.18 -16.95 20.90
N ARG A 729 17.33 -17.77 21.93
CA ARG A 729 17.11 -19.21 21.87
C ARG A 729 15.78 -19.50 22.55
N CYS A 730 14.91 -20.26 21.90
CA CYS A 730 13.71 -20.79 22.55
C CYS A 730 13.61 -22.30 22.39
N GLU A 731 13.17 -22.96 23.45
CA GLU A 731 12.96 -24.41 23.49
C GLU A 731 11.50 -24.68 23.83
N HIS A 732 10.78 -25.29 22.88
CA HIS A 732 9.35 -25.57 23.01
C HIS A 732 9.05 -26.94 22.40
N LEU A 733 8.46 -27.84 23.21
CA LEU A 733 8.13 -29.23 22.83
C LEU A 733 9.34 -30.02 22.30
N GLY A 734 10.51 -29.83 22.92
CA GLY A 734 11.76 -30.49 22.50
C GLY A 734 12.38 -29.94 21.22
N VAL A 735 11.77 -28.92 20.59
CA VAL A 735 12.31 -28.25 19.40
C VAL A 735 12.95 -26.93 19.80
N ILE A 736 14.24 -26.80 19.50
CA ILE A 736 15.02 -25.58 19.70
C ILE A 736 14.92 -24.70 18.46
N ARG A 737 14.71 -23.40 18.65
CA ARG A 737 14.73 -22.39 17.58
C ARG A 737 15.58 -21.21 18.01
N TYR A 738 16.26 -20.61 17.04
CA TYR A 738 17.06 -19.42 17.24
C TYR A 738 16.54 -18.25 16.41
N PHE A 739 16.57 -17.05 16.99
CA PHE A 739 16.19 -15.81 16.32
C PHE A 739 17.23 -14.72 16.56
N GLU A 740 17.80 -14.16 15.50
CA GLU A 740 18.54 -12.91 15.60
C GLU A 740 17.56 -11.75 15.50
N VAL A 741 17.57 -10.86 16.49
CA VAL A 741 16.67 -9.72 16.57
C VAL A 741 17.49 -8.43 16.50
N PHE A 742 17.22 -7.61 15.48
CA PHE A 742 17.84 -6.32 15.23
C PHE A 742 16.77 -5.22 15.27
N PRO A 743 16.43 -4.67 16.46
CA PRO A 743 15.32 -3.73 16.61
C PRO A 743 15.43 -2.47 15.76
N ASP A 744 16.63 -1.91 15.64
CA ASP A 744 16.90 -0.68 14.89
C ASP A 744 16.92 -0.88 13.37
N LYS A 745 17.07 -2.13 12.93
CA LYS A 745 16.97 -2.56 11.53
C LYS A 745 15.57 -3.08 11.17
N LEU A 746 14.66 -3.13 12.14
CA LEU A 746 13.33 -3.73 12.06
C LEU A 746 13.37 -5.15 11.47
N LEU A 747 14.34 -5.94 11.89
CA LEU A 747 14.59 -7.26 11.33
C LEU A 747 14.65 -8.34 12.42
N ILE A 748 13.97 -9.45 12.15
CA ILE A 748 14.11 -10.70 12.89
C ILE A 748 14.43 -11.83 11.91
N ILE A 749 15.49 -12.59 12.18
CA ILE A 749 15.96 -13.68 11.33
C ILE A 749 15.89 -14.97 12.12
N LYS A 750 15.17 -15.95 11.60
CA LYS A 750 15.20 -17.31 12.14
C LYS A 750 16.48 -18.00 11.70
N ARG A 751 17.16 -18.67 12.62
CA ARG A 751 18.42 -19.39 12.40
C ARG A 751 18.21 -20.88 12.61
N ASP A 752 18.07 -21.60 11.51
CA ASP A 752 17.88 -23.06 11.48
C ASP A 752 19.20 -23.84 11.34
N ASP A 753 20.33 -23.14 11.21
CA ASP A 753 21.67 -23.68 10.98
C ASP A 753 22.55 -23.75 12.24
N LEU A 754 22.05 -23.28 13.39
CA LEU A 754 22.79 -23.24 14.65
C LEU A 754 22.67 -24.56 15.45
N PRO A 755 23.69 -24.93 16.24
CA PRO A 755 23.65 -26.13 17.07
C PRO A 755 22.71 -25.97 18.28
N ASP A 756 22.21 -27.09 18.80
CA ASP A 756 21.34 -27.14 19.99
C ASP A 756 21.96 -26.51 21.24
N THR A 757 23.29 -26.58 21.35
CA THR A 757 24.09 -26.02 22.45
C THR A 757 25.11 -25.02 21.89
N LEU A 758 25.07 -23.79 22.39
CA LEU A 758 26.04 -22.75 22.04
C LEU A 758 27.26 -22.80 22.98
N THR A 759 28.45 -22.49 22.45
CA THR A 759 29.66 -22.32 23.26
C THR A 759 29.67 -20.92 23.86
N LEU A 760 29.50 -20.82 25.17
CA LEU A 760 29.41 -19.52 25.87
C LEU A 760 30.76 -19.11 26.44
N GLY A 761 31.03 -17.80 26.44
CA GLY A 761 32.19 -17.22 27.14
C GLY A 761 33.55 -17.40 26.45
N GLY A 762 33.59 -17.95 25.23
CA GLY A 762 34.83 -18.15 24.47
C GLY A 762 35.77 -19.17 25.11
N GLU A 763 37.04 -19.14 24.71
CA GLU A 763 38.10 -20.01 25.25
C GLU A 763 39.02 -19.27 26.20
N LEU A 764 39.33 -19.91 27.33
CA LEU A 764 40.27 -19.38 28.32
C LEU A 764 41.66 -19.97 28.09
N GLN A 765 42.59 -19.14 27.63
CA GLN A 765 43.99 -19.51 27.42
C GLN A 765 44.86 -19.01 28.59
N ASN A 766 45.74 -19.86 29.10
CA ASN A 766 46.71 -19.44 30.12
C ASN A 766 47.73 -18.46 29.52
N ASP A 767 47.94 -17.33 30.19
CA ASP A 767 48.91 -16.30 29.84
C ASP A 767 49.74 -15.92 31.07
N THR A 768 50.96 -15.41 30.87
CA THR A 768 51.84 -14.98 31.97
C THR A 768 52.17 -13.50 31.80
N LYS A 769 51.61 -12.67 32.68
CA LYS A 769 51.88 -11.23 32.71
C LYS A 769 52.72 -10.87 33.92
N VAL A 770 53.74 -10.05 33.72
CA VAL A 770 54.63 -9.60 34.80
C VAL A 770 54.14 -8.24 35.29
N TYR A 771 53.64 -8.18 36.53
CA TYR A 771 53.32 -6.91 37.18
C TYR A 771 54.54 -6.42 37.95
N GLY A 772 55.13 -5.30 37.52
CA GLY A 772 56.36 -4.78 38.11
C GLY A 772 57.61 -5.61 37.78
N ARG A 773 58.74 -5.32 38.43
CA ARG A 773 60.05 -5.80 37.96
C ARG A 773 60.29 -7.32 38.12
N TRP A 774 59.53 -8.04 38.97
CA TRP A 774 59.85 -9.45 39.32
C TRP A 774 58.66 -10.35 39.77
N ALA A 775 57.41 -10.07 39.37
CA ALA A 775 56.26 -10.90 39.78
C ALA A 775 55.47 -11.44 38.57
N PRO A 776 55.89 -12.58 37.96
CA PRO A 776 55.11 -13.24 36.93
C PRO A 776 53.82 -13.81 37.53
N THR A 777 52.68 -13.29 37.10
CA THR A 777 51.36 -13.73 37.52
C THR A 777 50.73 -14.56 36.40
N LYS A 778 50.29 -15.77 36.73
CA LYS A 778 49.50 -16.59 35.80
C LYS A 778 48.11 -15.97 35.70
N THR A 779 47.75 -15.56 34.50
CA THR A 779 46.46 -14.96 34.18
C THR A 779 45.84 -15.71 33.00
N LYS A 780 44.65 -15.30 32.57
CA LYS A 780 43.95 -15.93 31.45
C LYS A 780 43.59 -14.87 30.42
N LEU A 781 43.79 -15.21 29.15
CA LEU A 781 43.20 -14.50 28.02
C LEU A 781 41.86 -15.17 27.71
N GLN A 782 40.85 -14.34 27.41
CA GLN A 782 39.55 -14.82 26.93
C GLN A 782 39.49 -14.57 25.43
N ASN A 783 39.71 -15.63 24.66
CA ASN A 783 39.73 -15.58 23.21
C ASN A 783 38.33 -15.90 22.66
N GLY A 784 37.92 -15.15 21.65
CA GLY A 784 36.69 -15.46 20.91
C GLY A 784 36.91 -16.55 19.88
N LEU A 785 35.82 -17.19 19.48
CA LEU A 785 35.80 -18.27 18.50
C LEU A 785 35.35 -17.76 17.12
N GLU A 786 35.54 -18.58 16.10
CA GLU A 786 34.86 -18.37 14.82
C GLU A 786 33.40 -18.81 14.97
N GLU A 787 32.49 -17.85 15.02
CA GLU A 787 31.07 -18.09 15.22
C GLU A 787 30.28 -17.81 13.93
N PRO A 788 29.18 -18.54 13.67
CA PRO A 788 28.36 -18.38 12.47
C PRO A 788 27.44 -17.15 12.54
N PHE A 789 27.97 -16.00 12.96
CA PHE A 789 27.25 -14.73 12.99
C PHE A 789 28.00 -13.68 12.18
N ASP A 790 27.27 -12.80 11.48
CA ASP A 790 27.84 -11.62 10.85
C ASP A 790 28.03 -10.52 11.90
N PHE A 791 29.14 -10.54 12.64
CA PHE A 791 29.37 -9.63 13.76
C PHE A 791 29.37 -8.15 13.33
N VAL A 792 29.71 -7.86 12.07
CA VAL A 792 29.60 -6.50 11.51
C VAL A 792 28.16 -5.99 11.56
N ALA A 793 27.16 -6.87 11.40
CA ALA A 793 25.76 -6.51 11.58
C ALA A 793 25.36 -6.36 13.05
N TYR A 794 26.13 -6.90 13.99
CA TYR A 794 25.91 -6.68 15.43
C TYR A 794 26.56 -5.39 15.94
N SER A 795 27.64 -4.92 15.30
CA SER A 795 28.39 -3.73 15.73
C SER A 795 28.09 -2.47 14.90
N SER A 796 27.50 -2.60 13.71
CA SER A 796 27.25 -1.47 12.79
C SER A 796 25.84 -1.47 12.18
N ASP A 797 25.57 -0.48 11.33
CA ASP A 797 24.31 -0.36 10.57
C ASP A 797 24.23 -1.28 9.34
N ALA A 798 25.25 -2.11 9.10
CA ALA A 798 25.22 -3.09 8.01
C ALA A 798 24.09 -4.12 8.19
N VAL A 799 23.35 -4.42 7.12
CA VAL A 799 22.36 -5.50 7.12
C VAL A 799 23.07 -6.85 7.25
N PRO A 800 22.57 -7.79 8.07
CA PRO A 800 23.19 -9.12 8.23
C PRO A 800 23.26 -9.87 6.91
N ARG A 801 24.44 -10.43 6.62
CA ARG A 801 24.70 -11.21 5.40
C ARG A 801 24.56 -12.71 5.67
N PRO A 802 23.77 -13.45 4.87
CA PRO A 802 23.60 -14.89 5.04
C PRO A 802 24.92 -15.66 4.92
N GLY A 803 25.11 -16.69 5.77
CA GLY A 803 26.23 -17.63 5.69
C GLY A 803 27.60 -17.08 6.13
N VAL A 804 27.67 -15.84 6.62
CA VAL A 804 28.91 -15.24 7.12
C VAL A 804 29.27 -15.83 8.50
N LYS A 805 30.55 -16.12 8.68
CA LYS A 805 31.15 -16.41 9.99
C LYS A 805 32.10 -15.29 10.37
N SER A 806 32.14 -14.95 11.67
CA SER A 806 33.04 -13.92 12.19
C SER A 806 34.02 -14.53 13.19
N PRO A 807 35.33 -14.27 13.06
CA PRO A 807 36.33 -14.72 14.02
C PRO A 807 36.27 -13.88 15.30
N HIS A 808 36.89 -14.40 16.37
CA HIS A 808 37.08 -13.70 17.64
C HIS A 808 35.78 -13.23 18.34
N VAL A 809 34.68 -13.93 18.11
CA VAL A 809 33.38 -13.63 18.71
C VAL A 809 33.19 -14.42 20.01
N ILE A 810 32.63 -13.77 21.03
CA ILE A 810 32.24 -14.36 22.30
C ILE A 810 30.73 -14.21 22.46
N ILE A 811 30.06 -15.33 22.74
CA ILE A 811 28.62 -15.38 23.04
C ILE A 811 28.41 -15.26 24.55
N GLU A 812 27.63 -14.28 24.98
CA GLU A 812 27.32 -14.03 26.40
C GLU A 812 25.83 -14.11 26.65
N LYS A 813 25.42 -14.84 27.69
CA LYS A 813 24.02 -14.88 28.12
C LYS A 813 23.61 -13.56 28.76
N ILE A 814 22.41 -13.10 28.42
CA ILE A 814 21.84 -11.84 28.92
C ILE A 814 20.69 -12.14 29.88
N GLY A 815 20.87 -11.75 31.14
CA GLY A 815 19.85 -11.88 32.18
C GLY A 815 19.40 -13.32 32.42
N ASP A 816 18.32 -13.44 33.21
CA ASP A 816 17.79 -14.75 33.58
C ASP A 816 17.00 -15.41 32.46
N THR A 817 16.99 -16.74 32.48
CA THR A 817 16.12 -17.54 31.60
C THR A 817 14.65 -17.28 31.94
N LEU A 818 13.85 -17.01 30.91
CA LEU A 818 12.40 -17.00 31.06
C LEU A 818 11.90 -18.45 31.03
N PRO A 819 11.32 -18.98 32.12
CA PRO A 819 10.91 -20.38 32.19
C PRO A 819 9.79 -20.66 31.19
N ALA A 820 9.67 -21.92 30.78
CA ALA A 820 8.54 -22.37 29.96
C ALA A 820 7.23 -22.26 30.76
N ALA A 821 6.11 -22.07 30.05
CA ALA A 821 4.79 -22.13 30.67
C ALA A 821 4.55 -23.53 31.31
N PRO A 822 3.79 -23.63 32.40
CA PRO A 822 3.47 -24.93 33.01
C PRO A 822 2.74 -25.85 32.00
N SER A 823 2.94 -27.16 32.12
CA SER A 823 2.50 -28.16 31.13
C SER A 823 0.99 -28.13 30.84
N THR A 824 0.16 -27.78 31.83
CA THR A 824 -1.29 -27.59 31.67
C THR A 824 -1.61 -26.42 30.74
N GLU A 825 -0.95 -25.27 30.92
CA GLU A 825 -1.11 -24.10 30.05
C GLU A 825 -0.52 -24.32 28.65
N GLN A 826 0.59 -25.07 28.55
CA GLN A 826 1.16 -25.46 27.26
C GLN A 826 0.19 -26.33 26.45
N SER A 827 -0.54 -27.24 27.10
CA SER A 827 -1.51 -28.12 26.44
C SER A 827 -2.72 -27.32 25.94
N ASP A 828 -3.23 -26.41 26.77
CA ASP A 828 -4.37 -25.57 26.43
C ASP A 828 -4.03 -24.52 25.35
N MET A 829 -2.80 -23.96 25.35
CA MET A 829 -2.38 -22.94 24.38
C MET A 829 -1.77 -23.50 23.08
N GLN A 830 -1.48 -24.80 22.99
CA GLN A 830 -0.96 -25.42 21.75
C GLN A 830 -1.92 -25.26 20.55
N THR A 831 -3.22 -25.24 20.82
CA THR A 831 -4.26 -25.06 19.79
C THR A 831 -4.69 -23.60 19.63
N VAL A 832 -4.19 -22.71 20.50
CA VAL A 832 -4.60 -21.31 20.57
C VAL A 832 -3.58 -20.42 19.84
N VAL A 833 -4.10 -19.37 19.24
CA VAL A 833 -3.32 -18.33 18.58
C VAL A 833 -2.96 -17.28 19.63
N PRO A 834 -1.68 -17.07 19.97
CA PRO A 834 -1.33 -16.09 20.98
C PRO A 834 -1.46 -14.67 20.44
N ASN A 835 -1.98 -13.75 21.26
CA ASN A 835 -1.95 -12.32 20.99
C ASN A 835 -0.59 -11.71 21.34
N SER A 836 0.43 -12.09 20.57
CA SER A 836 1.83 -11.75 20.87
C SER A 836 2.11 -10.26 20.95
N PHE A 837 1.38 -9.41 20.21
CA PHE A 837 1.59 -7.96 20.29
C PHE A 837 1.23 -7.39 21.68
N SER A 838 0.16 -7.90 22.30
CA SER A 838 -0.32 -7.45 23.61
C SER A 838 0.03 -8.41 24.76
N SER A 839 0.73 -9.51 24.47
CA SER A 839 1.12 -10.51 25.46
C SER A 839 2.10 -9.98 26.49
N ALA A 840 1.84 -10.28 27.77
CA ALA A 840 2.75 -10.02 28.87
C ALA A 840 4.08 -10.78 28.70
N ARG A 841 4.05 -11.98 28.10
CA ARG A 841 5.24 -12.78 27.85
C ARG A 841 6.15 -12.13 26.80
N THR A 842 5.56 -11.68 25.69
CA THR A 842 6.31 -10.91 24.68
C THR A 842 6.84 -9.59 25.27
N GLN A 843 6.07 -8.90 26.12
CA GLN A 843 6.58 -7.73 26.87
C GLN A 843 7.84 -8.08 27.68
N SER A 844 7.84 -9.20 28.43
CA SER A 844 9.02 -9.61 29.21
C SER A 844 10.25 -9.92 28.35
N ILE A 845 10.06 -10.56 27.18
CA ILE A 845 11.14 -10.83 26.23
C ILE A 845 11.76 -9.52 25.74
N VAL A 846 10.91 -8.58 25.31
CA VAL A 846 11.34 -7.28 24.78
C VAL A 846 12.02 -6.44 25.87
N GLU A 847 11.46 -6.39 27.08
CA GLU A 847 12.08 -5.70 28.21
C GLU A 847 13.46 -6.26 28.54
N ARG A 848 13.62 -7.59 28.52
CA ARG A 848 14.92 -8.23 28.77
C ARG A 848 15.94 -7.85 27.70
N LEU A 849 15.56 -7.89 26.43
CA LEU A 849 16.39 -7.47 25.31
C LEU A 849 16.81 -6.00 25.49
N MET A 850 15.86 -5.12 25.74
CA MET A 850 16.10 -3.67 25.85
C MET A 850 16.81 -3.27 27.14
N GLN A 851 16.85 -4.12 28.16
CA GLN A 851 17.66 -3.89 29.36
C GLN A 851 19.09 -4.41 29.20
N GLY A 852 19.28 -5.53 28.53
CA GLY A 852 20.58 -6.19 28.47
C GLY A 852 21.41 -5.93 27.20
N ASN A 853 20.81 -5.49 26.10
CA ASN A 853 21.54 -5.14 24.88
C ASN A 853 20.89 -3.96 24.12
N PHE A 854 20.54 -2.89 24.83
CA PHE A 854 20.02 -1.69 24.18
C PHE A 854 21.05 -1.09 23.23
N VAL A 855 20.58 -0.66 22.06
CA VAL A 855 21.43 -0.22 20.95
C VAL A 855 22.24 1.04 21.25
N HIS A 856 21.82 1.85 22.21
CA HIS A 856 22.53 3.06 22.63
C HIS A 856 23.01 2.95 24.08
N HIS A 857 24.31 3.16 24.29
CA HIS A 857 24.86 3.32 25.63
C HIS A 857 24.67 4.76 26.11
N ARG A 858 24.19 4.92 27.35
CA ARG A 858 23.82 6.22 27.92
C ARG A 858 24.97 7.22 27.87
N ASP A 859 26.15 6.81 28.33
CA ASP A 859 27.28 7.73 28.50
C ASP A 859 27.86 8.17 27.15
N THR A 860 27.88 7.27 26.16
CA THR A 860 28.29 7.60 24.79
C THR A 860 27.32 8.60 24.14
N THR A 861 26.01 8.40 24.33
CA THR A 861 25.00 9.35 23.84
C THR A 861 25.09 10.69 24.56
N LEU A 862 25.32 10.70 25.87
CA LEU A 862 25.49 11.93 26.64
C LEU A 862 26.73 12.71 26.19
N GLN A 863 27.84 12.04 25.95
CA GLN A 863 29.07 12.66 25.47
C GLN A 863 28.90 13.26 24.07
N LEU A 864 28.17 12.57 23.18
CA LEU A 864 27.79 13.13 21.88
C LEU A 864 26.90 14.37 22.03
N ALA A 865 25.86 14.27 22.87
CA ALA A 865 24.94 15.37 23.15
C ALA A 865 25.62 16.60 23.77
N GLN A 866 26.69 16.39 24.56
CA GLN A 866 27.51 17.46 25.10
C GLN A 866 28.21 18.26 24.00
N GLY A 867 28.63 17.61 22.91
CA GLY A 867 29.35 18.23 21.80
C GLY A 867 30.65 18.89 22.29
N LYS A 868 31.73 18.11 22.40
CA LYS A 868 33.03 18.60 22.91
C LYS A 868 33.53 19.78 22.07
N LEU A 869 33.73 20.92 22.71
CA LEU A 869 34.26 22.12 22.07
C LEU A 869 35.78 21.99 21.85
N PRO A 870 36.36 22.66 20.83
CA PRO A 870 37.81 22.62 20.59
C PRO A 870 38.63 23.04 21.82
N LEU A 871 38.14 24.00 22.60
CA LEU A 871 38.80 24.45 23.82
C LEU A 871 38.81 23.38 24.92
N GLU A 872 37.73 22.61 25.06
CA GLU A 872 37.65 21.50 26.02
C GLU A 872 38.61 20.37 25.62
N GLN A 873 38.67 20.05 24.32
CA GLN A 873 39.64 19.07 23.79
C GLN A 873 41.08 19.50 24.07
N GLN A 874 41.40 20.80 23.92
CA GLN A 874 42.73 21.33 24.20
C GLN A 874 43.10 21.26 25.70
N ARG A 875 42.13 21.51 26.60
CA ARG A 875 42.30 21.37 28.06
C ARG A 875 42.53 19.90 28.47
N GLU A 876 41.87 18.95 27.81
CA GLU A 876 42.05 17.51 28.07
C GLU A 876 43.37 16.95 27.52
N LEU A 877 43.79 17.37 26.31
CA LEU A 877 45.06 16.96 25.71
C LEU A 877 46.28 17.36 26.56
N SER A 878 46.15 18.40 27.38
CA SER A 878 47.19 18.86 28.30
C SER A 878 47.20 18.13 29.66
N ALA A 879 46.25 17.20 29.90
CA ALA A 879 46.20 16.38 31.11
C ALA A 879 46.68 14.91 30.95
N HIS A 880 46.61 14.30 29.74
CA HIS A 880 46.80 12.85 29.43
C HIS A 880 45.91 11.89 30.27
N ARG A 881 45.30 10.80 29.78
CA ARG A 881 45.28 10.03 28.53
C ARG A 881 43.87 9.40 28.43
N ASP A 882 43.21 9.52 27.27
CA ASP A 882 42.43 8.48 26.58
C ASP A 882 41.52 9.11 25.51
N GLN A 883 41.66 8.62 24.27
CA GLN A 883 40.88 9.05 23.11
C GLN A 883 39.54 8.32 23.12
N VAL A 884 38.45 9.04 23.34
CA VAL A 884 37.10 8.53 23.10
C VAL A 884 36.81 8.64 21.60
N LEU A 885 36.82 7.51 20.91
CA LEU A 885 36.43 7.39 19.50
C LEU A 885 34.90 7.51 19.37
N LEU A 886 34.46 8.65 18.83
CA LEU A 886 33.08 9.05 18.57
C LEU A 886 32.45 8.41 17.32
N GLY A 887 32.89 7.22 16.92
CA GLY A 887 32.34 6.53 15.74
C GLY A 887 31.59 5.28 16.15
N MET A 888 30.28 5.38 16.45
CA MET A 888 29.29 4.26 16.46
C MET A 888 27.98 4.65 17.17
N ILE A 889 27.31 5.71 16.71
CA ILE A 889 25.92 5.98 17.12
C ILE A 889 25.07 6.06 15.86
N PRO A 890 24.21 5.07 15.64
CA PRO A 890 23.29 5.13 14.51
C PRO A 890 22.22 6.19 14.69
N PHE A 891 21.76 6.73 13.57
CA PHE A 891 20.94 7.93 13.44
C PHE A 891 21.65 9.29 13.62
N VAL A 892 22.96 9.37 13.89
CA VAL A 892 23.66 10.68 13.93
C VAL A 892 23.69 11.36 12.55
N GLY A 893 23.93 10.60 11.48
CA GLY A 893 23.85 11.13 10.10
C GLY A 893 22.44 11.64 9.77
N ALA A 894 21.42 10.82 10.06
CA ALA A 894 20.01 11.18 9.86
C ALA A 894 19.55 12.42 10.67
N ILE A 895 20.04 12.59 11.90
CA ILE A 895 19.70 13.70 12.79
C ILE A 895 20.48 14.97 12.40
N MET A 896 21.74 14.86 11.97
CA MET A 896 22.51 15.99 11.44
C MET A 896 21.98 16.47 10.09
N ASP A 897 21.57 15.56 9.20
CA ASP A 897 20.95 15.91 7.92
C ASP A 897 19.58 16.59 8.09
N LEU A 898 18.78 16.15 9.07
CA LEU A 898 17.50 16.78 9.41
C LEU A 898 17.68 18.16 10.08
N ALA A 899 18.71 18.33 10.90
CA ALA A 899 19.06 19.61 11.52
C ALA A 899 19.68 20.62 10.53
N GLN A 900 20.24 20.14 9.40
CA GLN A 900 20.81 20.96 8.33
C GLN A 900 19.85 21.19 7.16
N GLY A 901 18.60 20.72 7.22
CA GLY A 901 17.59 20.95 6.19
C GLY A 901 17.64 19.99 4.99
N ASN A 902 18.41 18.90 5.06
CA ASN A 902 18.49 17.85 4.04
C ASN A 902 17.53 16.70 4.38
N VAL A 903 16.32 16.73 3.81
CA VAL A 903 15.19 15.85 4.21
C VAL A 903 15.24 14.45 3.57
N VAL A 904 16.27 14.10 2.79
CA VAL A 904 16.18 12.95 1.86
C VAL A 904 16.75 11.62 2.40
N GLU A 905 17.64 11.60 3.41
CA GLU A 905 18.32 10.35 3.81
C GLU A 905 18.03 9.85 5.25
N GLY A 906 17.38 10.65 6.10
CA GLY A 906 17.16 10.31 7.52
C GLY A 906 15.98 9.38 7.86
N THR A 907 15.21 8.93 6.87
CA THR A 907 13.96 8.17 7.07
C THR A 907 14.04 6.70 6.65
N ARG A 908 15.19 6.21 6.19
CA ARG A 908 15.32 4.85 5.64
C ARG A 908 15.01 3.72 6.65
N GLY A 909 15.20 3.92 7.95
CA GLY A 909 15.07 2.86 8.96
C GLY A 909 13.65 2.44 9.35
N LEU A 910 12.63 3.29 9.12
CA LEU A 910 11.23 3.00 9.52
C LEU A 910 10.31 2.60 8.36
N ILE A 911 10.85 2.54 7.15
CA ILE A 911 10.09 2.38 5.91
C ILE A 911 10.49 1.09 5.15
N ILE A 912 11.27 0.18 5.77
CA ILE A 912 11.79 -1.00 5.05
C ILE A 912 10.70 -2.01 4.69
N ASP A 913 9.56 -2.05 5.38
CA ASP A 913 8.44 -2.95 4.98
C ASP A 913 7.70 -2.48 3.71
N THR A 914 8.00 -1.31 3.15
CA THR A 914 7.35 -0.82 1.91
C THR A 914 8.32 -0.29 0.84
N VAL A 915 9.59 -0.02 1.17
CA VAL A 915 10.57 0.54 0.21
C VAL A 915 11.36 -0.54 -0.54
N GLY A 916 11.43 -1.78 -0.03
CA GLY A 916 12.09 -2.90 -0.73
C GLY A 916 11.52 -3.23 -2.11
N ALA A 917 10.27 -2.84 -2.40
CA ALA A 917 9.62 -3.03 -3.70
C ALA A 917 9.79 -1.85 -4.69
N ILE A 918 10.49 -0.78 -4.31
CA ILE A 918 10.64 0.43 -5.15
C ILE A 918 11.99 0.48 -5.89
N ILE A 919 12.97 -0.35 -5.52
CA ILE A 919 14.31 -0.36 -6.13
C ILE A 919 14.58 -1.72 -6.79
N GLY A 920 13.83 -2.04 -7.84
CA GLY A 920 14.08 -3.26 -8.63
C GLY A 920 13.14 -3.42 -9.82
N GLY A 921 13.48 -2.82 -10.97
CA GLY A 921 12.86 -3.16 -12.27
C GLY A 921 12.55 -1.97 -13.19
N ALA A 922 13.52 -1.63 -14.04
CA ALA A 922 13.44 -1.01 -15.38
C ALA A 922 12.30 -0.02 -15.75
N GLY A 923 12.69 1.25 -15.98
CA GLY A 923 12.27 2.03 -17.16
C GLY A 923 10.94 2.80 -17.10
N SER A 924 11.05 4.11 -16.81
CA SER A 924 10.19 5.21 -17.31
C SER A 924 8.68 5.15 -17.04
N THR A 925 8.23 5.78 -15.93
CA THR A 925 7.28 6.92 -15.88
C THR A 925 6.92 7.23 -14.42
N LEU A 926 7.62 8.19 -13.81
CA LEU A 926 7.35 8.70 -12.47
C LEU A 926 6.14 9.65 -12.49
N ASN A 927 4.90 9.15 -12.40
CA ASN A 927 3.71 10.01 -12.38
C ASN A 927 3.03 10.13 -11.00
N ALA A 928 2.97 11.38 -10.54
CA ALA A 928 2.03 12.06 -9.63
C ALA A 928 1.78 11.58 -8.18
N LEU A 929 2.07 10.33 -7.77
CA LEU A 929 1.82 9.89 -6.38
C LEU A 929 2.94 10.28 -5.37
N PHE A 930 4.03 10.89 -5.82
CA PHE A 930 5.25 11.13 -5.02
C PHE A 930 5.53 12.59 -4.64
N LYS A 931 4.65 13.55 -4.93
CA LYS A 931 4.88 14.98 -4.64
C LYS A 931 4.11 15.51 -3.42
N SER A 932 4.25 14.85 -2.27
CA SER A 932 3.99 15.49 -0.97
C SER A 932 5.04 15.06 0.04
N THR A 933 5.97 15.97 0.34
CA THR A 933 7.20 15.84 1.13
C THR A 933 7.01 15.64 2.64
N LYS A 934 5.90 15.03 3.08
CA LYS A 934 5.71 14.64 4.49
C LYS A 934 5.43 13.15 4.60
N VAL A 935 6.17 12.48 5.50
CA VAL A 935 6.08 11.05 5.79
C VAL A 935 4.65 10.69 6.17
N VAL A 936 3.90 10.16 5.21
CA VAL A 936 2.61 9.51 5.48
C VAL A 936 2.99 8.18 6.11
N ALA A 937 2.65 7.99 7.39
CA ALA A 937 3.01 6.80 8.15
C ALA A 937 2.76 5.51 7.31
N PRO A 938 3.70 4.55 7.29
CA PRO A 938 3.59 3.36 6.44
C PRO A 938 2.41 2.44 6.83
N PHE A 939 1.83 2.63 8.02
CA PHE A 939 0.67 1.91 8.56
C PHE A 939 -0.64 2.59 8.08
N GLY A 940 -1.11 2.17 6.91
CA GLY A 940 -2.03 2.91 6.06
C GLY A 940 -3.42 2.30 5.94
N ALA A 941 -4.16 2.21 7.04
CA ALA A 941 -5.61 2.35 7.03
C ALA A 941 -6.09 3.17 8.24
N LYS A 942 -6.67 4.34 7.96
CA LYS A 942 -7.61 5.03 8.85
C LYS A 942 -9.03 4.44 8.72
N ALA A 943 -9.23 3.42 7.87
CA ALA A 943 -10.50 2.82 7.47
C ALA A 943 -11.11 1.84 8.50
N PHE A 944 -10.59 1.81 9.73
CA PHE A 944 -11.17 1.06 10.85
C PHE A 944 -11.51 1.97 12.04
N ARG A 945 -11.67 3.28 11.82
CA ARG A 945 -11.93 4.24 12.91
C ARG A 945 -13.25 3.98 13.62
N VAL A 946 -13.25 4.18 14.94
CA VAL A 946 -14.45 4.16 15.79
C VAL A 946 -15.40 5.31 15.44
N LEU A 947 -16.41 5.06 14.60
CA LEU A 947 -17.64 5.84 14.61
C LEU A 947 -18.54 5.28 15.72
N GLU A 948 -18.63 5.98 16.86
CA GLU A 948 -19.59 5.67 17.96
C GLU A 948 -21.03 5.55 17.47
N LYS A 949 -21.36 6.11 16.29
CA LYS A 949 -22.71 6.09 15.70
C LYS A 949 -22.97 4.95 14.70
N GLY A 950 -22.00 4.07 14.42
CA GLY A 950 -22.12 3.01 13.40
C GLY A 950 -22.60 1.63 13.89
N VAL A 951 -22.70 1.42 15.21
CA VAL A 951 -22.92 0.08 15.82
C VAL A 951 -24.27 -0.55 15.44
N SER A 952 -25.30 0.24 15.08
CA SER A 952 -26.64 -0.27 14.80
C SER A 952 -26.81 -0.99 13.45
N VAL A 953 -25.86 -0.87 12.52
CA VAL A 953 -25.95 -1.47 11.17
C VAL A 953 -25.12 -2.76 11.04
N VAL A 954 -24.31 -3.09 12.04
CA VAL A 954 -23.24 -4.11 11.93
C VAL A 954 -23.78 -5.55 11.96
N SER A 955 -24.90 -5.84 12.62
CA SER A 955 -25.37 -7.23 12.83
C SER A 955 -25.69 -7.99 11.54
N GLY A 956 -26.14 -7.31 10.48
CA GLY A 956 -26.45 -7.92 9.18
C GLY A 956 -25.24 -8.18 8.27
N PHE A 957 -24.06 -7.65 8.62
CA PHE A 957 -22.84 -7.76 7.81
C PHE A 957 -21.90 -8.86 8.33
N LEU A 958 -21.90 -9.15 9.63
CA LEU A 958 -20.91 -10.02 10.28
C LEU A 958 -20.89 -11.48 9.82
N ASN A 959 -21.98 -11.96 9.21
CA ASN A 959 -22.12 -13.35 8.78
C ASN A 959 -22.45 -13.41 7.29
N PRO A 960 -21.44 -13.37 6.41
CA PRO A 960 -21.64 -13.39 4.95
C PRO A 960 -22.25 -14.69 4.40
N LEU A 961 -22.56 -15.66 5.26
CA LEU A 961 -23.39 -16.83 4.93
C LEU A 961 -24.84 -16.44 4.58
N ASP A 962 -25.30 -15.24 4.98
CA ASP A 962 -26.68 -14.77 4.78
C ASP A 962 -26.80 -13.61 3.73
N GLY A 963 -25.78 -13.40 2.88
CA GLY A 963 -26.00 -12.79 1.55
C GLY A 963 -25.98 -11.25 1.44
N THR A 964 -25.43 -10.48 2.38
CA THR A 964 -25.36 -9.01 2.24
C THR A 964 -24.20 -8.50 1.38
N ALA A 965 -23.20 -9.35 1.09
CA ALA A 965 -22.12 -9.00 0.16
C ALA A 965 -22.61 -8.87 -1.30
N ASP A 966 -23.77 -9.44 -1.65
CA ASP A 966 -24.35 -9.38 -3.00
C ASP A 966 -25.24 -8.14 -3.25
N LEU A 967 -25.40 -7.26 -2.25
CA LEU A 967 -26.33 -6.12 -2.36
C LEU A 967 -25.89 -5.07 -3.39
N LEU A 968 -24.62 -5.10 -3.83
CA LEU A 968 -24.04 -4.15 -4.80
C LEU A 968 -23.68 -4.78 -6.14
N THR A 969 -23.36 -6.07 -6.18
CA THR A 969 -23.33 -6.84 -7.44
C THR A 969 -24.71 -6.90 -8.07
N GLY A 970 -25.78 -6.75 -7.27
CA GLY A 970 -27.15 -6.54 -7.74
C GLY A 970 -27.46 -5.16 -8.35
N VAL A 971 -26.73 -4.07 -8.02
CA VAL A 971 -26.94 -2.77 -8.69
C VAL A 971 -26.35 -2.77 -10.11
N ALA A 972 -25.32 -3.59 -10.29
CA ALA A 972 -24.64 -3.86 -11.54
C ALA A 972 -25.44 -4.71 -12.55
N LYS A 973 -26.37 -5.54 -12.07
CA LYS A 973 -27.26 -6.44 -12.85
C LYS A 973 -28.76 -6.22 -12.55
N GLY A 974 -29.10 -5.05 -12.01
CA GLY A 974 -30.46 -4.59 -11.73
C GLY A 974 -31.13 -5.23 -10.52
N ILE A 975 -31.91 -4.38 -9.88
CA ILE A 975 -32.49 -4.51 -8.54
C ILE A 975 -33.40 -5.76 -8.48
N PHE A 976 -33.21 -6.63 -7.47
CA PHE A 976 -34.23 -7.29 -6.63
C PHE A 976 -33.66 -8.57 -5.98
N SER A 977 -33.00 -8.44 -4.83
CA SER A 977 -32.81 -9.55 -3.89
C SER A 977 -33.00 -9.04 -2.45
N LEU A 978 -34.23 -9.10 -1.94
CA LEU A 978 -34.51 -8.95 -0.51
C LEU A 978 -35.46 -10.07 -0.05
N PRO A 979 -34.98 -11.11 0.68
CA PRO A 979 -35.85 -12.01 1.40
C PRO A 979 -35.77 -11.83 2.94
N LYS A 980 -36.95 -11.63 3.53
CA LYS A 980 -37.42 -12.19 4.83
C LYS A 980 -36.57 -12.01 6.11
N LEU A 981 -36.01 -10.83 6.36
CA LEU A 981 -35.63 -10.39 7.73
C LEU A 981 -36.26 -9.05 8.15
N LEU A 982 -37.42 -8.71 7.57
CA LEU A 982 -38.11 -7.43 7.78
C LEU A 982 -39.43 -7.58 8.54
N SER A 983 -39.41 -8.09 9.78
CA SER A 983 -40.53 -7.91 10.71
C SER A 983 -40.34 -6.74 11.69
N LYS A 984 -39.17 -6.09 11.69
CA LYS A 984 -38.89 -4.83 12.42
C LYS A 984 -37.95 -3.96 11.59
N ALA A 985 -38.50 -2.99 10.87
CA ALA A 985 -37.83 -2.26 9.79
C ALA A 985 -36.78 -1.23 10.29
N PRO A 986 -35.57 -1.20 9.70
CA PRO A 986 -34.93 0.05 9.28
C PRO A 986 -35.60 0.57 8.00
N THR A 987 -35.67 1.89 7.84
CA THR A 987 -36.34 2.55 6.70
C THR A 987 -35.63 2.27 5.36
N PRO A 988 -36.36 2.15 4.24
CA PRO A 988 -35.82 1.95 2.88
C PRO A 988 -34.83 3.02 2.40
N SER A 989 -34.64 4.10 3.17
CA SER A 989 -33.68 5.17 2.91
C SER A 989 -32.21 4.75 2.97
N LEU A 990 -31.85 3.70 3.74
CA LEU A 990 -30.44 3.38 3.97
C LEU A 990 -29.78 2.72 2.74
N VAL A 991 -30.46 1.76 2.10
CA VAL A 991 -29.95 1.07 0.90
C VAL A 991 -29.80 2.03 -0.28
N THR A 992 -30.78 2.89 -0.50
CA THR A 992 -30.72 3.91 -1.56
C THR A 992 -29.62 4.93 -1.29
N THR A 993 -29.42 5.32 -0.03
CA THR A 993 -28.33 6.22 0.36
C THR A 993 -26.97 5.57 0.11
N LEU A 994 -26.73 4.34 0.58
CA LEU A 994 -25.45 3.65 0.36
C LEU A 994 -25.16 3.44 -1.13
N GLY A 995 -26.15 2.99 -1.91
CA GLY A 995 -26.00 2.84 -3.36
C GLY A 995 -25.66 4.18 -4.05
N SER A 996 -26.30 5.28 -3.63
CA SER A 996 -26.00 6.60 -4.17
C SER A 996 -24.59 7.09 -3.83
N VAL A 997 -24.08 6.75 -2.64
CA VAL A 997 -22.74 7.11 -2.20
C VAL A 997 -21.69 6.32 -2.99
N GLU A 998 -21.92 5.03 -3.22
CA GLU A 998 -21.03 4.21 -4.04
C GLU A 998 -20.99 4.69 -5.49
N GLU A 999 -22.13 5.02 -6.09
CA GLU A 999 -22.16 5.61 -7.44
C GLU A 999 -21.41 6.95 -7.51
N LYS A 1000 -21.45 7.78 -6.45
CA LYS A 1000 -20.62 8.99 -6.37
C LYS A 1000 -19.13 8.66 -6.31
N MET A 1001 -18.72 7.66 -5.54
CA MET A 1001 -17.32 7.20 -5.51
C MET A 1001 -16.88 6.71 -6.90
N ARG A 1002 -17.68 5.87 -7.56
CA ARG A 1002 -17.42 5.37 -8.91
C ARG A 1002 -17.28 6.52 -9.91
N THR A 1003 -18.21 7.46 -9.89
CA THR A 1003 -18.17 8.66 -10.75
C THR A 1003 -16.92 9.49 -10.50
N CYS A 1004 -16.55 9.71 -9.23
CA CYS A 1004 -15.33 10.43 -8.85
C CYS A 1004 -14.05 9.73 -9.34
N LEU A 1005 -14.03 8.40 -9.34
CA LEU A 1005 -12.94 7.56 -9.86
C LEU A 1005 -12.96 7.41 -11.39
N GLY A 1006 -13.97 7.96 -12.08
CA GLY A 1006 -14.16 7.83 -13.53
C GLY A 1006 -14.72 6.47 -13.97
N VAL A 1007 -15.26 5.68 -13.05
CA VAL A 1007 -15.88 4.36 -13.30
C VAL A 1007 -17.37 4.52 -13.56
N SER A 1008 -17.76 5.21 -14.63
CA SER A 1008 -19.18 5.44 -14.92
C SER A 1008 -19.80 4.25 -15.66
N ARG A 1009 -20.81 3.63 -15.05
CA ARG A 1009 -21.66 2.61 -15.69
C ARG A 1009 -22.67 3.21 -16.66
N VAL A 1010 -23.06 4.47 -16.43
CA VAL A 1010 -24.06 5.22 -17.21
C VAL A 1010 -23.59 5.58 -18.63
N LEU A 1011 -22.27 5.59 -18.88
CA LEU A 1011 -21.72 5.74 -20.24
C LEU A 1011 -21.66 4.42 -21.02
N ASN A 1012 -21.92 3.29 -20.36
CA ASN A 1012 -21.58 1.96 -20.84
C ASN A 1012 -22.79 1.15 -21.31
N GLN A 1013 -24.00 1.70 -21.25
CA GLN A 1013 -25.18 1.09 -21.87
C GLN A 1013 -25.31 1.60 -23.30
N PRO A 1014 -25.35 0.71 -24.31
CA PRO A 1014 -25.97 1.08 -25.57
C PRO A 1014 -27.40 1.56 -25.27
N PRO A 1015 -27.93 2.58 -25.98
CA PRO A 1015 -29.34 2.90 -25.86
C PRO A 1015 -30.17 1.61 -26.05
N PRO A 1016 -31.26 1.41 -25.30
CA PRO A 1016 -32.09 0.22 -25.45
C PRO A 1016 -32.42 0.04 -26.93
N ALA A 1017 -32.15 -1.16 -27.45
CA ALA A 1017 -32.59 -1.49 -28.80
C ALA A 1017 -34.10 -1.24 -28.89
N PRO A 1018 -34.61 -0.60 -29.96
CA PRO A 1018 -36.04 -0.43 -30.13
C PRO A 1018 -36.71 -1.79 -29.98
N SER A 1019 -37.68 -1.86 -29.07
CA SER A 1019 -38.40 -3.08 -28.75
C SER A 1019 -38.82 -3.78 -30.04
N PRO A 1020 -38.43 -5.05 -30.29
CA PRO A 1020 -39.03 -5.77 -31.40
C PRO A 1020 -40.54 -5.82 -31.15
N ALA A 1021 -41.32 -5.44 -32.17
CA ALA A 1021 -42.77 -5.47 -32.10
C ALA A 1021 -43.24 -6.87 -31.66
N GLY A 1022 -43.78 -6.95 -30.44
CA GLY A 1022 -44.19 -8.20 -29.80
C GLY A 1022 -43.74 -8.34 -28.35
N GLN A 1023 -44.06 -7.35 -27.48
CA GLN A 1023 -43.87 -7.51 -26.03
C GLN A 1023 -44.73 -8.68 -25.52
N ARG A 1024 -44.08 -9.76 -25.10
CA ARG A 1024 -44.73 -10.87 -24.39
C ARG A 1024 -44.99 -10.44 -22.95
N ALA A 1025 -46.15 -10.80 -22.41
CA ALA A 1025 -46.52 -10.44 -21.04
C ALA A 1025 -45.50 -10.97 -20.02
N THR A 1026 -44.89 -10.08 -19.24
CA THR A 1026 -44.05 -10.43 -18.09
C THR A 1026 -44.94 -10.71 -16.88
N HIS A 1027 -44.52 -11.65 -16.04
CA HIS A 1027 -45.25 -12.10 -14.87
C HIS A 1027 -44.37 -11.94 -13.63
N ASN A 1028 -44.91 -11.28 -12.60
CA ASN A 1028 -44.25 -11.22 -11.30
C ASN A 1028 -44.43 -12.57 -10.59
N GLY A 1029 -43.37 -13.06 -9.97
CA GLY A 1029 -43.41 -14.29 -9.19
C GLY A 1029 -42.19 -14.43 -8.30
N HIS A 1030 -41.98 -15.64 -7.79
CA HIS A 1030 -40.79 -15.99 -7.01
C HIS A 1030 -40.13 -17.23 -7.59
N ASN A 1031 -38.80 -17.22 -7.65
CA ASN A 1031 -37.98 -18.41 -7.87
C ASN A 1031 -37.15 -18.67 -6.61
N TYR A 1032 -37.35 -19.80 -5.92
CA TYR A 1032 -36.67 -20.12 -4.64
C TYR A 1032 -36.72 -19.00 -3.58
N SER A 1033 -37.86 -18.32 -3.46
CA SER A 1033 -38.07 -17.15 -2.58
C SER A 1033 -37.40 -15.84 -3.03
N VAL A 1034 -36.72 -15.82 -4.18
CA VAL A 1034 -36.21 -14.61 -4.82
C VAL A 1034 -37.31 -14.02 -5.72
N PRO A 1035 -37.75 -12.77 -5.51
CA PRO A 1035 -38.74 -12.13 -6.38
C PRO A 1035 -38.15 -11.91 -7.78
N VAL A 1036 -38.90 -12.26 -8.82
CA VAL A 1036 -38.42 -12.19 -10.20
C VAL A 1036 -39.56 -11.82 -11.16
N GLN A 1037 -39.24 -11.00 -12.16
CA GLN A 1037 -40.07 -10.86 -13.35
C GLN A 1037 -39.67 -11.94 -14.34
N ALA A 1038 -40.65 -12.70 -14.81
CA ALA A 1038 -40.42 -13.81 -15.73
C ALA A 1038 -41.27 -13.70 -16.99
N VAL A 1039 -40.74 -14.20 -18.09
CA VAL A 1039 -41.43 -14.32 -19.37
C VAL A 1039 -41.50 -15.79 -19.77
N GLN A 1040 -42.66 -16.23 -20.25
CA GLN A 1040 -42.85 -17.60 -20.73
C GLN A 1040 -42.42 -17.71 -22.19
N ILE A 1041 -41.57 -18.69 -22.50
CA ILE A 1041 -41.09 -18.97 -23.87
C ILE A 1041 -41.26 -20.47 -24.14
N GLY A 1042 -42.24 -20.79 -24.98
CA GLY A 1042 -42.68 -22.18 -25.14
C GLY A 1042 -43.25 -22.68 -23.82
N THR A 1043 -42.70 -23.79 -23.31
CA THR A 1043 -43.12 -24.41 -22.04
C THR A 1043 -42.32 -23.95 -20.82
N TYR A 1044 -41.31 -23.09 -21.00
CA TYR A 1044 -40.36 -22.72 -19.95
C TYR A 1044 -40.51 -21.26 -19.52
N TRP A 1045 -40.32 -21.00 -18.24
CA TRP A 1045 -40.23 -19.65 -17.68
C TRP A 1045 -38.77 -19.20 -17.64
N TYR A 1046 -38.50 -17.97 -18.04
CA TYR A 1046 -37.18 -17.34 -17.96
C TYR A 1046 -37.28 -16.06 -17.16
N ALA A 1047 -36.27 -15.76 -16.32
CA ALA A 1047 -36.16 -14.44 -15.72
C ALA A 1047 -35.96 -13.38 -16.83
N THR A 1048 -36.43 -12.16 -16.59
CA THR A 1048 -36.13 -11.03 -17.48
C THR A 1048 -34.99 -10.19 -16.92
N ASP A 1049 -34.07 -9.81 -17.79
CA ASP A 1049 -33.07 -8.80 -17.49
C ASP A 1049 -33.77 -7.48 -17.12
N PRO A 1050 -33.45 -6.88 -15.98
CA PRO A 1050 -34.14 -5.68 -15.48
C PRO A 1050 -33.83 -4.40 -16.27
N THR A 1051 -32.79 -4.40 -17.11
CA THR A 1051 -32.40 -3.27 -17.97
C THR A 1051 -33.00 -3.42 -19.37
N THR A 1052 -32.86 -4.60 -19.97
CA THR A 1052 -33.27 -4.83 -21.36
C THR A 1052 -34.69 -5.40 -21.47
N HIS A 1053 -35.24 -5.90 -20.37
CA HIS A 1053 -36.49 -6.66 -20.31
C HIS A 1053 -36.50 -7.93 -21.18
N LEU A 1054 -35.32 -8.38 -21.61
CA LEU A 1054 -35.14 -9.59 -22.41
C LEU A 1054 -35.00 -10.84 -21.51
N PRO A 1055 -35.43 -12.03 -21.95
CA PRO A 1055 -35.24 -13.27 -21.17
C PRO A 1055 -33.76 -13.61 -20.97
N ILE A 1056 -33.34 -13.90 -19.74
CA ILE A 1056 -31.94 -14.18 -19.38
C ILE A 1056 -31.81 -15.43 -18.50
N GLY A 1057 -30.71 -16.16 -18.65
CA GLY A 1057 -30.38 -17.31 -17.82
C GLY A 1057 -30.93 -18.64 -18.33
N THR A 1058 -30.87 -19.66 -17.47
CA THR A 1058 -31.51 -20.97 -17.64
C THR A 1058 -33.00 -20.91 -17.32
N PRO A 1059 -33.80 -21.91 -17.75
CA PRO A 1059 -35.19 -22.04 -17.35
C PRO A 1059 -35.36 -22.04 -15.82
N LEU A 1060 -36.33 -21.28 -15.32
CA LEU A 1060 -36.66 -21.26 -13.90
C LEU A 1060 -37.30 -22.59 -13.49
N ASP A 1061 -36.64 -23.29 -12.58
CA ASP A 1061 -36.97 -24.60 -12.02
C ASP A 1061 -37.82 -24.50 -10.73
N GLY A 1062 -37.95 -23.30 -10.15
CA GLY A 1062 -38.75 -23.04 -8.95
C GLY A 1062 -39.78 -21.90 -9.08
N PHE A 1063 -40.11 -21.46 -10.30
CA PHE A 1063 -40.95 -20.28 -10.50
C PHE A 1063 -42.41 -20.49 -10.09
N LYS A 1064 -42.92 -19.59 -9.25
CA LYS A 1064 -44.32 -19.50 -8.84
C LYS A 1064 -44.87 -18.11 -9.18
N PRO A 1065 -45.80 -17.98 -10.15
CA PRO A 1065 -46.41 -16.70 -10.46
C PRO A 1065 -47.25 -16.19 -9.28
N LEU A 1066 -47.26 -14.88 -9.08
CA LEU A 1066 -48.20 -14.23 -8.16
C LEU A 1066 -49.56 -14.18 -8.87
N ASN A 1067 -50.59 -14.79 -8.27
CA ASN A 1067 -51.94 -14.75 -8.81
C ASN A 1067 -52.42 -13.29 -8.90
N ALA A 1068 -52.95 -12.88 -10.06
CA ALA A 1068 -53.47 -11.54 -10.31
C ALA A 1068 -54.75 -11.17 -9.52
N THR A 1069 -55.11 -11.95 -8.51
CA THR A 1069 -56.32 -11.77 -7.69
C THR A 1069 -55.96 -11.65 -6.21
N ALA A 1070 -55.30 -10.56 -5.86
CA ALA A 1070 -55.28 -9.93 -4.53
C ALA A 1070 -54.44 -8.64 -4.65
N ALA A 1071 -55.01 -7.63 -5.29
CA ALA A 1071 -54.56 -6.25 -5.19
C ALA A 1071 -55.46 -5.53 -4.18
#